data_AF-A0A8C9M013-F1
#
_entry.id   AF-A0A8C9M013-F1
#
_cell.length_a   1.000
_cell.length_b   1.000
_cell.length_c   1.000
_cell.angle_alpha   90.00
_cell.angle_beta   90.00
_cell.angle_gamma   90.00
#
_symmetry.space_group_name_H-M   'P 1'
#
loop_
_entity.id
_entity.type
_entity.pdbx_description
1 polymer ?
#
loop_
_entity_poly.entity_id
_entity_poly.type
_entity_poly.pdbx_seq_one_letter_code
_entity_poly.pdbx_strand_id
1 'polypeptide(L)'
;MSRFPAVAGRAPRRQEEGERSRDLQEERPSAVCIADREEKGCTSQEGGTTPTFPIQKQRKKIIQAVRDNSFLIVTGNTGSGKTTQLPKYLYEAGFSQHGMIGVTQPRKVAAISVAQRVAEEMKCTLGSKVGYQVRFDDCSSKETAIKYMTDGCLLKHILGDPNLTKFSVIILDEAHERTLTTDILFGLLKKLFQEKSPNRKEHLKVVVMSATMELAKLSAFFGNCPIFDIPGRLYPVREKFCNLIGPRDRENTAYIQAIVKVTMDIHLNEMAGDILVFLTGQFEIEKSCELLFQMAESVDYDYDVQDTTLDGLLILPCYGSMTTDQQRRIFLPPPPGIRKCVISTNISATSLTIDGIRYVVDGGFVKQLNHNPRLGLDILEVVPISKSEALQRSGRAGRTSSGKCFRIYSKDFWNQCMPDHVIPEIKRTSLTSVVLTLKCLAIHDVIRFPYLDPPNERLILEALKQLYQCDAIDRSGHVTRLGLSMVEFPLPPHLTCAVIKAASLDCEDLLLPIAAMLSVENVFIRPVDPEYQKEAEQRHRELAAKAGGFNDFATLAVIFEQCKSSGAPASWCQKHWIHWRCLFSAFRVEAQLRELIRKLKQQSDFPRETFEGPKHEVLRRCLCAGYFKNVARRSVGRTFCTMDGRGSPVHIHPSSALHEQETKLEWIIFHEVLVTTKVYARIVCPIRYEWVRDLLPKLHEFNAHDLSSVARREVREDARRRWTNKENVKQLKDGISKDVLKKMQRRNDDKSISDARARFLERKQQRTQDHSDTRKETG
;
A
#
# COMPACT_ATOMS: atom_id res chain seq x y z
N MET A 1 8.56 -76.18 -18.72
CA MET A 1 9.89 -76.03 -18.07
C MET A 1 9.75 -74.95 -17.00
N SER A 2 9.82 -75.19 -15.67
CA SER A 2 10.85 -75.80 -14.81
C SER A 2 12.04 -74.85 -14.52
N ARG A 3 12.40 -74.42 -13.29
CA ARG A 3 11.92 -74.52 -11.88
C ARG A 3 12.29 -73.16 -11.19
N PHE A 4 11.55 -72.52 -10.28
CA PHE A 4 11.20 -72.85 -8.86
C PHE A 4 12.41 -73.03 -7.91
N PRO A 5 12.37 -72.65 -6.59
CA PRO A 5 11.49 -71.64 -5.91
C PRO A 5 11.98 -70.99 -4.56
N ALA A 6 11.09 -70.18 -3.95
CA ALA A 6 10.82 -70.04 -2.47
C ALA A 6 11.86 -69.34 -1.55
N VAL A 7 11.57 -68.96 -0.29
CA VAL A 7 10.46 -69.22 0.69
C VAL A 7 10.10 -67.90 1.45
N ALA A 8 8.87 -67.49 1.86
CA ALA A 8 7.46 -67.95 1.79
C ALA A 8 6.75 -68.42 3.12
N GLY A 9 6.24 -67.48 3.95
CA GLY A 9 5.24 -67.71 5.02
C GLY A 9 4.38 -66.45 5.28
N ARG A 10 3.06 -66.41 5.02
CA ARG A 10 1.88 -66.96 5.75
C ARG A 10 1.63 -66.24 7.10
N ALA A 11 0.60 -65.39 7.27
CA ALA A 11 -0.88 -65.57 7.19
C ALA A 11 -1.50 -66.11 8.51
N PRO A 12 -2.79 -65.82 8.90
CA PRO A 12 -3.94 -65.44 8.05
C PRO A 12 -4.81 -64.24 8.55
N ARG A 13 -5.98 -64.03 7.92
CA ARG A 13 -7.06 -63.09 8.32
C ARG A 13 -8.03 -63.71 9.34
N ARG A 14 -8.76 -62.86 10.08
CA ARG A 14 -10.15 -63.09 10.52
C ARG A 14 -10.99 -61.81 10.35
N GLN A 15 -12.30 -61.98 10.23
CA GLN A 15 -13.31 -60.93 10.39
C GLN A 15 -13.89 -61.03 11.81
N GLU A 16 -14.39 -59.92 12.36
CA GLU A 16 -15.77 -59.79 12.87
C GLU A 16 -16.03 -58.36 13.39
N GLU A 17 -17.27 -58.09 13.79
CA GLU A 17 -17.84 -56.74 13.96
C GLU A 17 -17.72 -56.21 15.40
N GLY A 18 -17.99 -54.91 15.60
CA GLY A 18 -17.94 -54.30 16.93
C GLY A 18 -18.16 -52.79 16.95
N GLU A 19 -19.41 -52.34 16.78
CA GLU A 19 -19.77 -50.94 17.05
C GLU A 19 -19.60 -50.58 18.53
N ARG A 20 -19.05 -49.40 18.82
CA ARG A 20 -19.25 -48.70 20.11
C ARG A 20 -18.89 -47.21 20.01
N SER A 21 -19.91 -46.38 19.90
CA SER A 21 -19.79 -44.91 19.95
C SER A 21 -19.31 -44.44 21.33
N ARG A 22 -18.30 -43.57 21.37
CA ARG A 22 -18.00 -42.69 22.51
C ARG A 22 -17.46 -41.34 22.04
N ASP A 23 -18.24 -40.30 22.35
CA ASP A 23 -17.92 -38.90 22.62
C ASP A 23 -16.58 -38.32 22.09
N LEU A 24 -16.69 -37.39 21.14
CA LEU A 24 -15.61 -36.47 20.77
C LEU A 24 -15.54 -35.31 21.78
N GLN A 25 -14.44 -35.23 22.54
CA GLN A 25 -14.02 -33.99 23.19
C GLN A 25 -12.94 -33.31 22.33
N GLU A 26 -13.10 -32.00 22.09
CA GLU A 26 -12.18 -31.21 21.26
C GLU A 26 -10.89 -30.86 22.02
N GLU A 27 -9.81 -31.63 21.82
CA GLU A 27 -8.47 -31.17 22.21
C GLU A 27 -7.93 -30.15 21.20
N ARG A 28 -7.46 -29.01 21.74
CA ARG A 28 -6.79 -27.97 20.95
C ARG A 28 -5.32 -28.36 20.77
N PRO A 29 -4.74 -28.28 19.56
CA PRO A 29 -3.31 -28.53 19.38
C PRO A 29 -2.49 -27.46 20.12
N SER A 30 -1.85 -27.87 21.22
CA SER A 30 -0.89 -27.07 21.97
C SER A 30 0.39 -26.82 21.17
N ALA A 31 1.19 -25.83 21.61
CA ALA A 31 2.44 -25.49 20.94
C ALA A 31 3.40 -26.69 20.85
N VAL A 32 4.09 -26.83 19.72
CA VAL A 32 5.13 -27.85 19.53
C VAL A 32 6.32 -27.53 20.41
N CYS A 33 6.46 -28.25 21.53
CA CYS A 33 7.67 -28.25 22.32
C CYS A 33 8.79 -28.94 21.54
N ILE A 34 9.94 -28.28 21.40
CA ILE A 34 11.16 -28.91 20.91
C ILE A 34 11.74 -29.71 22.08
N ALA A 35 11.77 -31.03 21.94
CA ALA A 35 12.29 -31.94 22.97
C ALA A 35 13.81 -31.84 23.12
N ASP A 36 14.30 -32.23 24.30
CA ASP A 36 15.66 -32.04 24.75
C ASP A 36 16.71 -32.76 23.89
N ARG A 37 17.93 -32.21 23.90
CA ARG A 37 19.16 -32.91 23.51
C ARG A 37 20.19 -32.81 24.61
N GLU A 38 20.85 -33.93 24.86
CA GLU A 38 21.66 -34.20 26.04
C GLU A 38 22.85 -33.24 26.20
N GLU A 39 23.18 -32.92 27.46
CA GLU A 39 24.38 -32.17 27.80
C GLU A 39 25.64 -33.00 27.47
N LYS A 40 26.49 -32.48 26.58
CA LYS A 40 27.92 -32.82 26.55
C LYS A 40 28.71 -31.54 26.54
N GLY A 41 29.47 -31.32 27.61
CA GLY A 41 30.12 -30.05 27.90
C GLY A 41 31.12 -29.64 26.81
N CYS A 42 30.95 -28.44 26.29
CA CYS A 42 31.96 -27.73 25.53
C CYS A 42 32.13 -26.35 26.18
N THR A 43 33.31 -26.07 26.72
CA THR A 43 33.64 -24.81 27.38
C THR A 43 33.81 -23.69 26.35
N SER A 44 32.68 -23.11 25.94
CA SER A 44 32.65 -21.93 25.06
C SER A 44 33.20 -20.71 25.80
N GLN A 45 34.26 -20.11 25.25
CA GLN A 45 34.80 -18.84 25.73
C GLN A 45 33.78 -17.71 25.48
N GLU A 46 33.44 -16.94 26.51
CA GLU A 46 32.56 -15.77 26.39
C GLU A 46 33.26 -14.59 25.69
N GLY A 47 33.49 -14.71 24.37
CA GLY A 47 34.15 -13.71 23.53
C GLY A 47 33.21 -12.76 22.75
N GLY A 48 31.92 -12.75 23.07
CA GLY A 48 30.89 -12.05 22.29
C GLY A 48 30.80 -10.54 22.52
N THR A 49 31.72 -9.74 21.96
CA THR A 49 31.66 -8.27 22.05
C THR A 49 30.33 -7.72 21.50
N THR A 50 29.55 -7.05 22.34
CA THR A 50 28.26 -6.47 21.93
C THR A 50 28.47 -5.40 20.85
N PRO A 51 27.77 -5.47 19.69
CA PRO A 51 28.03 -4.56 18.57
C PRO A 51 27.83 -3.09 18.95
N THR A 52 28.86 -2.28 18.72
CA THR A 52 28.91 -0.88 19.17
C THR A 52 28.21 0.06 18.18
N PHE A 53 26.87 0.10 18.21
CA PHE A 53 26.08 0.94 17.30
C PHE A 53 26.36 2.44 17.49
N PRO A 54 26.49 3.26 16.42
CA PRO A 54 26.72 4.70 16.50
C PRO A 54 25.78 5.47 17.45
N ILE A 55 24.49 5.10 17.49
CA ILE A 55 23.48 5.70 18.38
C ILE A 55 23.81 5.56 19.88
N GLN A 56 24.57 4.54 20.31
CA GLN A 56 24.94 4.32 21.71
C GLN A 56 25.70 5.55 22.27
N LYS A 57 26.61 6.13 21.49
CA LYS A 57 27.39 7.32 21.88
C LYS A 57 26.53 8.56 22.09
N GLN A 58 25.35 8.61 21.47
CA GLN A 58 24.41 9.72 21.57
C GLN A 58 23.22 9.43 22.52
N ARG A 59 23.17 8.26 23.17
CA ARG A 59 22.02 7.78 23.98
C ARG A 59 21.45 8.85 24.93
N LYS A 60 22.30 9.50 25.74
CA LYS A 60 21.84 10.54 26.69
C LYS A 60 21.22 11.75 25.98
N LYS A 61 21.83 12.20 24.87
CA LYS A 61 21.36 13.36 24.10
C LYS A 61 20.05 13.09 23.36
N ILE A 62 19.89 11.90 22.75
CA ILE A 62 18.66 11.57 22.02
C ILE A 62 17.46 11.32 22.95
N ILE A 63 17.68 10.70 24.13
CA ILE A 63 16.64 10.61 25.17
C ILE A 63 16.18 12.03 25.58
N GLN A 64 17.12 12.94 25.80
CA GLN A 64 16.81 14.32 26.20
C GLN A 64 16.08 15.09 25.08
N ALA A 65 16.54 14.99 23.83
CA ALA A 65 15.87 15.59 22.68
C ALA A 65 14.42 15.10 22.50
N VAL A 66 14.12 13.82 22.81
CA VAL A 66 12.74 13.30 22.83
C VAL A 66 11.94 13.82 24.03
N ARG A 67 12.56 14.05 25.19
CA ARG A 67 11.88 14.69 26.35
C ARG A 67 11.50 16.14 26.05
N ASP A 68 12.40 16.91 25.46
CA ASP A 68 12.23 18.36 25.28
C ASP A 68 11.28 18.73 24.13
N ASN A 69 10.98 17.80 23.21
CA ASN A 69 10.21 18.08 22.00
C ASN A 69 8.94 17.23 21.86
N SER A 70 7.94 17.78 21.18
CA SER A 70 6.72 17.07 20.76
C SER A 70 6.93 16.28 19.47
N PHE A 71 7.65 16.87 18.51
CA PHE A 71 8.13 16.23 17.28
C PHE A 71 9.66 16.27 17.26
N LEU A 72 10.31 15.14 16.93
CA LEU A 72 11.74 15.07 16.68
C LEU A 72 12.01 14.31 15.38
N ILE A 73 12.81 14.89 14.49
CA ILE A 73 13.31 14.18 13.31
C ILE A 73 14.65 13.54 13.68
N VAL A 74 14.80 12.23 13.45
CA VAL A 74 16.06 11.52 13.71
C VAL A 74 16.61 10.99 12.40
N THR A 75 17.75 11.53 11.97
CA THR A 75 18.44 11.11 10.75
C THR A 75 19.68 10.27 11.08
N GLY A 76 20.16 9.54 10.09
CA GLY A 76 21.34 8.67 10.19
C GLY A 76 21.20 7.43 9.33
N ASN A 77 22.34 6.95 8.83
CA ASN A 77 22.41 5.83 7.87
C ASN A 77 21.79 4.54 8.41
N THR A 78 21.39 3.62 7.53
CA THR A 78 21.00 2.24 7.93
C THR A 78 22.14 1.58 8.70
N GLY A 79 21.83 0.76 9.72
CA GLY A 79 22.84 0.13 10.58
C GLY A 79 23.37 1.03 11.71
N SER A 80 23.00 2.32 11.77
CA SER A 80 23.34 3.22 12.89
C SER A 80 22.70 2.85 14.24
N GLY A 81 21.73 1.93 14.23
CA GLY A 81 21.01 1.43 15.40
C GLY A 81 19.65 2.09 15.68
N LYS A 82 19.18 3.04 14.84
CA LYS A 82 17.88 3.75 14.98
C LYS A 82 16.74 2.82 15.44
N THR A 83 16.38 1.89 14.57
CA THR A 83 15.23 0.98 14.61
C THR A 83 15.20 0.05 15.83
N THR A 84 16.37 -0.46 16.25
CA THR A 84 16.48 -1.46 17.33
C THR A 84 16.84 -0.85 18.68
N GLN A 85 17.61 0.24 18.72
CA GLN A 85 18.15 0.77 19.97
C GLN A 85 17.34 1.94 20.54
N LEU A 86 16.78 2.85 19.72
CA LEU A 86 16.01 3.97 20.26
C LEU A 86 14.77 3.52 21.06
N PRO A 87 13.95 2.55 20.61
CA PRO A 87 12.79 2.11 21.38
C PRO A 87 13.16 1.56 22.76
N LYS A 88 14.27 0.81 22.85
CA LYS A 88 14.83 0.33 24.13
C LYS A 88 15.27 1.49 25.02
N TYR A 89 15.98 2.48 24.46
CA TYR A 89 16.45 3.65 25.23
C TYR A 89 15.30 4.50 25.77
N LEU A 90 14.17 4.57 25.08
CA LEU A 90 12.97 5.26 25.57
C LEU A 90 12.22 4.42 26.63
N TYR A 91 12.13 3.09 26.45
CA TYR A 91 11.61 2.18 27.48
C TYR A 91 12.42 2.28 28.79
N GLU A 92 13.74 2.16 28.70
CA GLU A 92 14.68 2.32 29.82
C GLU A 92 14.67 3.74 30.44
N ALA A 93 14.24 4.76 29.68
CA ALA A 93 14.11 6.14 30.15
C ALA A 93 12.72 6.48 30.75
N GLY A 94 11.85 5.48 30.91
CA GLY A 94 10.56 5.60 31.60
C GLY A 94 9.35 5.90 30.70
N PHE A 95 9.55 6.11 29.39
CA PHE A 95 8.45 6.52 28.50
C PHE A 95 7.30 5.50 28.40
N SER A 96 7.51 4.24 28.78
CA SER A 96 6.47 3.21 28.78
C SER A 96 5.57 3.20 30.03
N GLN A 97 5.77 4.09 31.00
CA GLN A 97 5.02 4.08 32.27
C GLN A 97 3.56 4.54 32.13
N HIS A 98 3.24 5.32 31.09
CA HIS A 98 1.93 5.94 30.90
C HIS A 98 1.30 5.65 29.52
N GLY A 99 1.89 4.73 28.76
CA GLY A 99 1.43 4.31 27.43
C GLY A 99 2.51 3.48 26.73
N MET A 100 2.14 2.81 25.65
CA MET A 100 3.08 2.04 24.83
C MET A 100 3.99 2.94 23.98
N ILE A 101 5.17 2.43 23.65
CA ILE A 101 6.02 2.95 22.57
C ILE A 101 5.63 2.19 21.30
N GLY A 102 4.91 2.86 20.40
CA GLY A 102 4.54 2.32 19.09
C GLY A 102 5.61 2.64 18.05
N VAL A 103 6.07 1.65 17.29
CA VAL A 103 7.07 1.84 16.23
C VAL A 103 6.50 1.34 14.91
N THR A 104 6.31 2.20 13.91
CA THR A 104 5.86 1.75 12.58
C THR A 104 7.03 1.33 11.71
N GLN A 105 6.73 0.42 10.79
CA GLN A 105 7.59 -0.02 9.69
C GLN A 105 6.73 -0.11 8.42
N PRO A 106 7.21 0.34 7.26
CA PRO A 106 6.45 0.21 6.02
C PRO A 106 6.24 -1.27 5.60
N ARG A 107 7.14 -2.18 6.02
CA ARG A 107 7.19 -3.58 5.57
C ARG A 107 6.84 -4.57 6.70
N LYS A 108 5.89 -5.48 6.45
CA LYS A 108 5.48 -6.55 7.39
C LYS A 108 6.65 -7.40 7.90
N VAL A 109 7.58 -7.78 7.03
CA VAL A 109 8.75 -8.59 7.39
C VAL A 109 9.66 -7.86 8.37
N ALA A 110 9.91 -6.56 8.14
CA ALA A 110 10.73 -5.73 9.03
C ALA A 110 10.07 -5.55 10.42
N ALA A 111 8.76 -5.29 10.47
CA ALA A 111 8.04 -5.19 11.74
C ALA A 111 8.17 -6.47 12.61
N ILE A 112 8.11 -7.66 12.00
CA ILE A 112 8.26 -8.94 12.71
C ILE A 112 9.73 -9.18 13.11
N SER A 113 10.67 -9.08 12.17
CA SER A 113 12.08 -9.43 12.43
C SER A 113 12.76 -8.48 13.42
N VAL A 114 12.44 -7.18 13.36
CA VAL A 114 12.90 -6.20 14.34
C VAL A 114 12.30 -6.48 15.71
N ALA A 115 11.01 -6.79 15.81
CA ALA A 115 10.39 -7.11 17.09
C ALA A 115 10.99 -8.35 17.73
N GLN A 116 11.20 -9.43 16.95
CA GLN A 116 11.90 -10.62 17.40
C GLN A 116 13.32 -10.28 17.90
N ARG A 117 14.10 -9.56 17.09
CA ARG A 117 15.48 -9.18 17.43
C ARG A 117 15.57 -8.30 18.67
N VAL A 118 14.60 -7.41 18.89
CA VAL A 118 14.56 -6.54 20.08
C VAL A 118 14.07 -7.31 21.31
N ALA A 119 13.21 -8.31 21.15
CA ALA A 119 12.84 -9.25 22.22
C ALA A 119 14.05 -10.10 22.66
N GLU A 120 14.83 -10.62 21.70
CA GLU A 120 16.12 -11.30 21.94
C GLU A 120 17.11 -10.39 22.68
N GLU A 121 17.35 -9.16 22.19
CA GLU A 121 18.26 -8.19 22.82
C GLU A 121 17.79 -7.69 24.20
N MET A 122 16.49 -7.80 24.51
CA MET A 122 15.91 -7.50 25.84
C MET A 122 15.73 -8.75 26.72
N LYS A 123 16.14 -9.93 26.26
CA LYS A 123 15.99 -11.22 26.95
C LYS A 123 14.53 -11.48 27.41
N CYS A 124 13.55 -11.24 26.54
CA CYS A 124 12.13 -11.49 26.83
C CYS A 124 11.44 -12.25 25.69
N THR A 125 10.42 -13.05 26.02
CA THR A 125 9.61 -13.77 25.03
C THR A 125 8.85 -12.79 24.13
N LEU A 126 8.89 -12.98 22.81
CA LEU A 126 8.13 -12.18 21.85
C LEU A 126 6.62 -12.29 22.16
N GLY A 127 5.94 -11.14 22.21
CA GLY A 127 4.55 -11.01 22.65
C GLY A 127 4.38 -10.61 24.12
N SER A 128 5.43 -10.70 24.95
CA SER A 128 5.46 -10.11 26.30
C SER A 128 5.78 -8.60 26.23
N LYS A 129 6.87 -8.13 26.86
CA LYS A 129 7.32 -6.73 26.89
C LYS A 129 7.54 -6.12 25.51
N VAL A 130 8.00 -6.93 24.55
CA VAL A 130 8.19 -6.57 23.14
C VAL A 130 7.25 -7.42 22.30
N GLY A 131 6.49 -6.79 21.40
CA GLY A 131 5.54 -7.47 20.53
C GLY A 131 5.41 -6.81 19.16
N TYR A 132 4.67 -7.43 18.25
CA TYR A 132 4.37 -6.88 16.93
C TYR A 132 2.88 -6.94 16.56
N GLN A 133 2.44 -6.07 15.64
CA GLN A 133 1.14 -6.16 14.98
C GLN A 133 1.21 -5.74 13.52
N VAL A 134 0.83 -6.65 12.64
CA VAL A 134 0.84 -6.45 11.19
C VAL A 134 -0.49 -6.94 10.61
N ARG A 135 -0.73 -6.70 9.31
CA ARG A 135 -1.97 -7.15 8.67
C ARG A 135 -2.14 -8.68 8.84
N PHE A 136 -3.28 -9.04 9.43
CA PHE A 136 -3.73 -10.39 9.80
C PHE A 136 -2.92 -11.15 10.89
N ASP A 137 -2.05 -10.48 11.65
CA ASP A 137 -1.16 -11.15 12.61
C ASP A 137 -0.75 -10.19 13.75
N ASP A 138 -1.17 -10.47 14.99
CA ASP A 138 -0.82 -9.69 16.19
C ASP A 138 -0.21 -10.62 17.25
N CYS A 139 1.02 -10.32 17.65
CA CYS A 139 1.77 -11.01 18.69
C CYS A 139 2.13 -9.99 19.76
N SER A 140 1.16 -9.68 20.62
CA SER A 140 1.30 -8.77 21.76
C SER A 140 0.31 -9.11 22.87
N SER A 141 0.55 -8.56 24.06
CA SER A 141 -0.22 -8.80 25.27
C SER A 141 -0.48 -7.49 26.01
N LYS A 142 -1.13 -7.58 27.19
CA LYS A 142 -1.30 -6.42 28.09
C LYS A 142 0.03 -5.91 28.68
N GLU A 143 1.10 -6.70 28.60
CA GLU A 143 2.44 -6.36 29.10
C GLU A 143 3.32 -5.70 28.03
N THR A 144 2.88 -5.65 26.77
CA THR A 144 3.68 -5.11 25.66
C THR A 144 3.89 -3.62 25.82
N ALA A 145 5.13 -3.23 26.09
CA ALA A 145 5.56 -1.85 26.29
C ALA A 145 6.18 -1.25 25.01
N ILE A 146 6.82 -2.07 24.17
CA ILE A 146 7.29 -1.71 22.84
C ILE A 146 6.51 -2.55 21.82
N LYS A 147 5.71 -1.90 20.97
CA LYS A 147 4.91 -2.56 19.94
C LYS A 147 5.33 -2.08 18.54
N TYR A 148 6.03 -2.95 17.82
CA TYR A 148 6.32 -2.74 16.40
C TYR A 148 5.07 -3.01 15.57
N MET A 149 4.82 -2.25 14.50
CA MET A 149 3.63 -2.46 13.68
C MET A 149 3.82 -1.98 12.24
N THR A 150 2.94 -2.38 11.32
CA THR A 150 2.89 -1.70 10.01
C THR A 150 2.19 -0.35 10.12
N ASP A 151 2.53 0.61 9.25
CA ASP A 151 1.87 1.93 9.17
C ASP A 151 0.33 1.81 9.19
N GLY A 152 -0.22 0.87 8.41
CA GLY A 152 -1.67 0.59 8.34
C GLY A 152 -2.28 0.04 9.63
N CYS A 153 -1.48 -0.54 10.52
CA CYS A 153 -1.93 -0.95 11.85
C CYS A 153 -1.99 0.25 12.80
N LEU A 154 -1.03 1.18 12.74
CA LEU A 154 -1.16 2.45 13.48
C LEU A 154 -2.38 3.26 12.99
N LEU A 155 -2.62 3.30 11.68
CA LEU A 155 -3.78 3.98 11.13
C LEU A 155 -5.11 3.36 11.62
N LYS A 156 -5.15 2.04 11.85
CA LYS A 156 -6.29 1.38 12.51
C LYS A 156 -6.40 1.66 14.00
N HIS A 157 -5.28 1.91 14.72
CA HIS A 157 -5.36 2.45 16.08
C HIS A 157 -5.95 3.86 16.10
N ILE A 158 -5.59 4.74 15.15
CA ILE A 158 -6.20 6.09 15.05
C ILE A 158 -7.70 6.01 14.75
N LEU A 159 -8.16 5.06 13.93
CA LEU A 159 -9.59 4.83 13.68
C LEU A 159 -10.39 4.44 14.93
N GLY A 160 -9.83 3.61 15.82
CA GLY A 160 -10.49 3.20 17.06
C GLY A 160 -10.22 4.10 18.27
N ASP A 161 -9.15 4.89 18.22
CA ASP A 161 -8.71 5.83 19.26
C ASP A 161 -8.00 7.02 18.58
N PRO A 162 -8.74 8.05 18.13
CA PRO A 162 -8.16 9.19 17.44
C PRO A 162 -7.12 9.95 18.27
N ASN A 163 -7.21 9.91 19.61
CA ASN A 163 -6.27 10.56 20.51
C ASN A 163 -5.02 9.71 20.80
N LEU A 164 -4.95 8.48 20.26
CA LEU A 164 -3.89 7.49 20.49
C LEU A 164 -3.58 7.29 21.99
N THR A 165 -4.59 7.36 22.86
CA THR A 165 -4.45 7.35 24.34
C THR A 165 -3.59 6.22 24.87
N LYS A 166 -3.58 5.06 24.18
CA LYS A 166 -2.76 3.89 24.50
C LYS A 166 -1.25 4.08 24.29
N PHE A 167 -0.82 5.16 23.66
CA PHE A 167 0.58 5.44 23.29
C PHE A 167 1.11 6.72 23.92
N SER A 168 2.32 6.64 24.47
CA SER A 168 3.11 7.77 24.97
C SER A 168 4.07 8.29 23.90
N VAL A 169 4.65 7.38 23.10
CA VAL A 169 5.53 7.70 21.98
C VAL A 169 5.09 6.92 20.74
N ILE A 170 5.03 7.62 19.60
CA ILE A 170 4.98 7.03 18.26
C ILE A 170 6.30 7.30 17.55
N ILE A 171 6.87 6.27 16.95
CA ILE A 171 8.06 6.35 16.10
C ILE A 171 7.66 5.92 14.69
N LEU A 172 7.76 6.82 13.72
CA LEU A 172 7.59 6.51 12.30
C LEU A 172 8.98 6.25 11.69
N ASP A 173 9.35 5.00 11.48
CA ASP A 173 10.68 4.60 10.98
C ASP A 173 10.67 4.28 9.48
N GLU A 174 11.86 4.30 8.87
CA GLU A 174 12.07 4.19 7.41
C GLU A 174 11.19 5.17 6.59
N ALA A 175 10.91 6.35 7.16
CA ALA A 175 10.02 7.39 6.60
C ALA A 175 10.37 7.88 5.18
N HIS A 176 11.57 7.55 4.70
CA HIS A 176 12.03 7.81 3.34
C HIS A 176 11.40 6.89 2.28
N GLU A 177 10.76 5.77 2.64
CA GLU A 177 10.00 4.95 1.68
C GLU A 177 8.72 5.66 1.18
N ARG A 178 8.27 6.73 1.86
CA ARG A 178 7.16 7.61 1.45
C ARG A 178 5.90 6.85 1.03
N THR A 179 5.52 5.85 1.84
CA THR A 179 4.32 5.05 1.63
C THR A 179 3.06 5.91 1.74
N LEU A 180 1.99 5.49 1.05
CA LEU A 180 0.71 6.18 1.05
C LEU A 180 0.15 6.32 2.49
N THR A 181 0.45 5.34 3.35
CA THR A 181 -0.02 5.37 4.74
C THR A 181 0.84 6.26 5.63
N THR A 182 2.18 6.24 5.49
CA THR A 182 3.07 7.12 6.25
C THR A 182 2.78 8.60 5.96
N ASP A 183 2.53 8.99 4.70
CA ASP A 183 2.17 10.36 4.34
C ASP A 183 0.83 10.83 4.96
N ILE A 184 -0.13 9.92 5.11
CA ILE A 184 -1.41 10.18 5.80
C ILE A 184 -1.20 10.27 7.32
N LEU A 185 -0.35 9.42 7.91
CA LEU A 185 0.01 9.47 9.32
C LEU A 185 0.69 10.80 9.68
N PHE A 186 1.54 11.37 8.81
CA PHE A 186 2.12 12.70 9.03
C PHE A 186 1.05 13.78 9.19
N GLY A 187 0.05 13.83 8.30
CA GLY A 187 -1.04 14.81 8.35
C GLY A 187 -1.97 14.61 9.54
N LEU A 188 -2.29 13.35 9.88
CA LEU A 188 -3.09 13.01 11.06
C LEU A 188 -2.40 13.40 12.36
N LEU A 189 -1.13 13.01 12.54
CA LEU A 189 -0.36 13.38 13.73
C LEU A 189 -0.20 14.90 13.82
N LYS A 190 0.12 15.61 12.72
CA LYS A 190 0.18 17.07 12.71
C LYS A 190 -1.12 17.70 13.22
N LYS A 191 -2.28 17.22 12.76
CA LYS A 191 -3.59 17.69 13.21
C LYS A 191 -3.81 17.46 14.71
N LEU A 192 -3.50 16.27 15.22
CA LEU A 192 -3.69 15.92 16.65
C LEU A 192 -2.90 16.81 17.62
N PHE A 193 -1.74 17.31 17.21
CA PHE A 193 -0.97 18.27 18.01
C PHE A 193 -1.46 19.72 17.89
N GLN A 194 -2.13 20.09 16.78
CA GLN A 194 -2.79 21.39 16.64
C GLN A 194 -4.04 21.50 17.52
N GLU A 195 -4.79 20.41 17.69
CA GLU A 195 -6.09 20.40 18.38
C GLU A 195 -5.99 20.26 19.93
N LYS A 196 -4.77 20.26 20.50
CA LYS A 196 -4.49 20.24 21.96
C LYS A 196 -5.42 19.33 22.79
N SER A 197 -5.28 18.00 22.62
CA SER A 197 -6.06 17.01 23.37
C SER A 197 -6.01 17.25 24.90
N PRO A 198 -7.14 17.58 25.56
CA PRO A 198 -7.15 18.08 26.96
C PRO A 198 -7.05 16.98 28.03
N ASN A 199 -7.20 15.71 27.65
CA ASN A 199 -7.38 14.59 28.59
C ASN A 199 -6.12 13.72 28.79
N ARG A 200 -4.94 14.22 28.41
CA ARG A 200 -3.65 13.51 28.55
C ARG A 200 -2.85 14.03 29.75
N LYS A 201 -2.34 13.12 30.60
CA LYS A 201 -1.39 13.44 31.68
C LYS A 201 -0.03 13.91 31.15
N GLU A 202 0.43 13.29 30.07
CA GLU A 202 1.62 13.69 29.32
C GLU A 202 1.29 13.83 27.84
N HIS A 203 1.85 14.85 27.19
CA HIS A 203 1.70 15.02 25.75
C HIS A 203 2.32 13.83 25.00
N LEU A 204 1.60 13.37 23.96
CA LEU A 204 2.13 12.41 22.99
C LEU A 204 3.46 12.93 22.43
N LYS A 205 4.36 12.03 22.08
CA LYS A 205 5.62 12.36 21.40
C LYS A 205 5.73 11.60 20.09
N VAL A 206 6.20 12.28 19.05
CA VAL A 206 6.38 11.71 17.71
C VAL A 206 7.85 11.83 17.30
N VAL A 207 8.47 10.70 17.01
CA VAL A 207 9.80 10.63 16.40
C VAL A 207 9.63 10.19 14.95
N VAL A 208 10.19 10.93 14.00
CA VAL A 208 10.22 10.52 12.59
C VAL A 208 11.65 10.17 12.21
N MET A 209 11.91 8.89 11.95
CA MET A 209 13.24 8.38 11.64
C MET A 209 13.43 8.23 10.14
N SER A 210 14.54 8.75 9.62
CA SER A 210 14.84 8.73 8.19
C SER A 210 16.33 8.48 7.91
N ALA A 211 16.67 8.39 6.63
CA ALA A 211 18.04 8.18 6.16
C ALA A 211 18.46 9.17 5.06
N THR A 212 17.55 9.51 4.14
CA THR A 212 17.88 10.23 2.88
C THR A 212 16.80 11.21 2.40
N MET A 213 15.89 11.64 3.28
CA MET A 213 14.73 12.48 2.91
C MET A 213 15.06 13.99 2.97
N GLU A 214 14.20 14.82 2.36
CA GLU A 214 14.16 16.28 2.51
C GLU A 214 13.90 16.71 3.98
N LEU A 215 14.91 16.61 4.86
CA LEU A 215 14.74 16.83 6.31
C LEU A 215 14.21 18.23 6.63
N ALA A 216 14.65 19.26 5.87
CA ALA A 216 14.17 20.63 6.02
C ALA A 216 12.67 20.77 5.70
N LYS A 217 12.17 20.07 4.66
CA LYS A 217 10.75 20.06 4.29
C LYS A 217 9.89 19.38 5.35
N LEU A 218 10.37 18.26 5.91
CA LEU A 218 9.68 17.58 7.01
C LEU A 218 9.70 18.43 8.30
N SER A 219 10.83 19.06 8.62
CA SER A 219 10.96 19.97 9.77
C SER A 219 9.96 21.12 9.65
N ALA A 220 9.96 21.83 8.52
CA ALA A 220 9.00 22.90 8.23
C ALA A 220 7.54 22.40 8.27
N PHE A 221 7.26 21.21 7.74
CA PHE A 221 5.93 20.61 7.82
C PHE A 221 5.45 20.40 9.26
N PHE A 222 6.33 19.97 10.18
CA PHE A 222 6.01 19.83 11.61
C PHE A 222 6.31 21.10 12.44
N GLY A 223 6.38 22.28 11.81
CA GLY A 223 6.51 23.57 12.51
C GLY A 223 7.95 23.92 12.92
N ASN A 224 8.92 23.62 12.05
CA ASN A 224 10.37 23.76 12.27
C ASN A 224 10.89 22.92 13.44
N CYS A 225 10.40 21.68 13.57
CA CYS A 225 10.84 20.77 14.63
C CYS A 225 12.32 20.34 14.45
N PRO A 226 13.06 20.10 15.54
CA PRO A 226 14.50 19.86 15.46
C PRO A 226 14.86 18.55 14.77
N ILE A 227 16.03 18.57 14.12
CA ILE A 227 16.65 17.45 13.45
C ILE A 227 17.84 16.98 14.29
N PHE A 228 17.82 15.71 14.71
CA PHE A 228 18.89 15.04 15.43
C PHE A 228 19.64 14.11 14.46
N ASP A 229 20.89 14.43 14.15
CA ASP A 229 21.76 13.56 13.36
C ASP A 229 22.49 12.53 14.22
N ILE A 230 22.50 11.28 13.75
CA ILE A 230 23.31 10.20 14.32
C ILE A 230 24.47 9.95 13.34
N PRO A 231 25.69 10.45 13.64
CA PRO A 231 26.80 10.39 12.71
C PRO A 231 27.15 8.95 12.36
N GLY A 232 27.04 8.63 11.07
CA GLY A 232 27.27 7.29 10.56
C GLY A 232 28.76 6.94 10.43
N ARG A 233 29.06 5.65 10.49
CA ARG A 233 30.28 5.08 9.90
C ARG A 233 29.90 4.43 8.57
N LEU A 234 30.18 5.13 7.47
CA LEU A 234 30.24 4.53 6.14
C LEU A 234 31.68 4.64 5.65
N TYR A 235 32.17 3.56 5.04
CA TYR A 235 33.41 3.55 4.30
C TYR A 235 33.18 4.15 2.90
N PRO A 236 34.20 4.76 2.28
CA PRO A 236 34.06 5.35 0.96
C PRO A 236 33.72 4.28 -0.10
N VAL A 237 32.71 4.59 -0.93
CA VAL A 237 32.33 3.78 -2.09
C VAL A 237 32.77 4.52 -3.35
N ARG A 238 33.55 3.86 -4.21
CA ARG A 238 33.90 4.43 -5.53
C ARG A 238 32.81 4.10 -6.53
N GLU A 239 32.25 5.11 -7.20
CA GLU A 239 31.20 4.91 -8.20
C GLU A 239 31.76 4.95 -9.63
N LYS A 240 31.33 3.99 -10.47
CA LYS A 240 31.67 3.90 -11.90
C LYS A 240 30.37 3.86 -12.71
N PHE A 241 30.24 4.74 -13.71
CA PHE A 241 29.19 4.66 -14.72
C PHE A 241 29.73 3.86 -15.91
N CYS A 242 29.00 2.84 -16.36
CA CYS A 242 29.46 1.94 -17.43
C CYS A 242 28.91 2.31 -18.81
N ASN A 243 27.92 3.21 -18.89
CA ASN A 243 27.31 3.69 -20.15
C ASN A 243 26.73 2.57 -21.06
N LEU A 244 26.32 1.43 -20.51
CA LEU A 244 25.87 0.25 -21.25
C LEU A 244 24.37 0.28 -21.65
N ILE A 245 23.56 1.10 -20.98
CA ILE A 245 22.11 1.20 -21.22
C ILE A 245 21.63 2.66 -21.25
N GLY A 246 20.56 2.90 -22.02
CA GLY A 246 19.80 4.15 -22.05
C GLY A 246 18.35 4.00 -21.55
N PRO A 247 17.52 5.05 -21.69
CA PRO A 247 16.16 5.07 -21.15
C PRO A 247 15.19 4.05 -21.78
N ARG A 248 15.51 3.55 -22.98
CA ARG A 248 14.62 2.68 -23.78
C ARG A 248 14.93 1.19 -23.63
N ASP A 249 16.08 0.83 -23.06
CA ASP A 249 16.57 -0.55 -22.99
C ASP A 249 15.94 -1.38 -21.85
N ARG A 250 15.01 -0.79 -21.08
CA ARG A 250 14.31 -1.42 -19.94
C ARG A 250 13.51 -2.70 -20.29
N GLU A 251 13.24 -2.94 -21.57
CA GLU A 251 12.51 -4.11 -22.08
C GLU A 251 13.39 -4.99 -22.99
N ASN A 252 14.69 -4.70 -23.08
CA ASN A 252 15.64 -5.33 -24.00
C ASN A 252 16.46 -6.43 -23.27
N THR A 253 16.70 -7.57 -23.91
CA THR A 253 17.58 -8.63 -23.37
C THR A 253 19.01 -8.15 -23.15
N ALA A 254 19.46 -7.11 -23.88
CA ALA A 254 20.73 -6.43 -23.67
C ALA A 254 20.92 -5.89 -22.24
N TYR A 255 19.85 -5.49 -21.55
CA TYR A 255 19.90 -5.05 -20.15
C TYR A 255 20.37 -6.17 -19.20
N ILE A 256 19.81 -7.37 -19.36
CA ILE A 256 20.19 -8.56 -18.60
C ILE A 256 21.64 -8.95 -18.93
N GLN A 257 22.00 -8.97 -20.21
CA GLN A 257 23.36 -9.29 -20.65
C GLN A 257 24.41 -8.30 -20.11
N ALA A 258 24.10 -7.00 -20.06
CA ALA A 258 24.97 -5.98 -19.49
C ALA A 258 25.18 -6.16 -17.97
N ILE A 259 24.11 -6.48 -17.23
CA ILE A 259 24.18 -6.80 -15.79
C ILE A 259 25.05 -8.04 -15.55
N VAL A 260 24.79 -9.13 -16.28
CA VAL A 260 25.52 -10.39 -16.18
C VAL A 260 27.01 -10.18 -16.47
N LYS A 261 27.33 -9.50 -17.58
CA LYS A 261 28.73 -9.18 -17.93
C LYS A 261 29.43 -8.39 -16.84
N VAL A 262 28.87 -7.26 -16.39
CA VAL A 262 29.49 -6.43 -15.34
C VAL A 262 29.64 -7.20 -14.03
N THR A 263 28.74 -8.15 -13.73
CA THR A 263 28.84 -9.01 -12.55
C THR A 263 30.00 -10.00 -12.65
N MET A 264 30.26 -10.58 -13.83
CA MET A 264 31.44 -11.44 -14.05
C MET A 264 32.74 -10.65 -14.18
N ASP A 265 32.73 -9.47 -14.82
CA ASP A 265 33.87 -8.55 -14.84
C ASP A 265 34.35 -8.26 -13.40
N ILE A 266 33.42 -8.12 -12.45
CA ILE A 266 33.71 -7.96 -11.00
C ILE A 266 34.19 -9.27 -10.37
N HIS A 267 33.57 -10.42 -10.67
CA HIS A 267 34.00 -11.71 -10.10
C HIS A 267 35.46 -12.02 -10.44
N LEU A 268 35.84 -11.84 -11.72
CA LEU A 268 37.17 -12.14 -12.24
C LEU A 268 38.24 -11.10 -11.82
N ASN A 269 37.91 -9.80 -11.82
CA ASN A 269 38.92 -8.71 -11.75
C ASN A 269 38.91 -7.86 -10.46
N GLU A 270 38.09 -8.19 -9.47
CA GLU A 270 38.07 -7.50 -8.17
C GLU A 270 38.50 -8.42 -7.03
N MET A 271 39.14 -7.86 -5.99
CA MET A 271 39.53 -8.60 -4.78
C MET A 271 38.32 -8.96 -3.90
N ALA A 272 38.53 -9.82 -2.91
CA ALA A 272 37.54 -10.41 -2.01
C ALA A 272 36.47 -9.44 -1.50
N GLY A 273 35.23 -9.93 -1.51
CA GLY A 273 34.03 -9.22 -1.07
C GLY A 273 32.82 -9.60 -1.91
N ASP A 274 31.64 -9.64 -1.29
CA ASP A 274 30.43 -10.12 -1.93
C ASP A 274 29.80 -9.08 -2.87
N ILE A 275 29.04 -9.58 -3.84
CA ILE A 275 28.36 -8.79 -4.89
C ILE A 275 26.86 -8.71 -4.57
N LEU A 276 26.28 -7.51 -4.70
CA LEU A 276 24.83 -7.26 -4.63
C LEU A 276 24.35 -6.59 -5.93
N VAL A 277 23.54 -7.31 -6.70
CA VAL A 277 22.99 -6.88 -7.99
C VAL A 277 21.53 -6.44 -7.80
N PHE A 278 21.15 -5.26 -8.32
CA PHE A 278 19.79 -4.74 -8.25
C PHE A 278 19.04 -4.82 -9.58
N LEU A 279 17.94 -5.60 -9.61
CA LEU A 279 17.05 -5.84 -10.75
C LEU A 279 15.57 -5.55 -10.38
N THR A 280 14.65 -5.56 -11.34
CA THR A 280 13.26 -5.11 -11.12
C THR A 280 12.29 -6.21 -10.68
N GLY A 281 12.55 -7.47 -11.02
CA GLY A 281 11.65 -8.57 -10.66
C GLY A 281 12.14 -9.98 -11.02
N GLN A 282 11.32 -10.98 -10.66
CA GLN A 282 11.64 -12.41 -10.69
C GLN A 282 12.25 -12.89 -12.02
N PHE A 283 11.63 -12.58 -13.17
CA PHE A 283 12.10 -13.03 -14.48
C PHE A 283 13.52 -12.56 -14.83
N GLU A 284 13.83 -11.28 -14.59
CA GLU A 284 15.18 -10.74 -14.79
C GLU A 284 16.19 -11.40 -13.86
N ILE A 285 15.80 -11.61 -12.60
CA ILE A 285 16.66 -12.20 -11.57
C ILE A 285 16.99 -13.65 -11.89
N GLU A 286 16.00 -14.47 -12.21
CA GLU A 286 16.22 -15.88 -12.53
C GLU A 286 17.00 -16.05 -13.85
N LYS A 287 16.70 -15.26 -14.89
CA LYS A 287 17.49 -15.30 -16.13
C LYS A 287 18.92 -14.80 -15.94
N SER A 288 19.14 -13.82 -15.05
CA SER A 288 20.50 -13.40 -14.67
C SER A 288 21.24 -14.50 -13.90
N CYS A 289 20.57 -15.18 -12.96
CA CYS A 289 21.15 -16.33 -12.25
C CYS A 289 21.57 -17.44 -13.21
N GLU A 290 20.70 -17.79 -14.17
CA GLU A 290 20.96 -18.85 -15.17
C GLU A 290 22.18 -18.52 -16.05
N LEU A 291 22.24 -17.29 -16.59
CA LEU A 291 23.35 -16.85 -17.43
C LEU A 291 24.66 -16.70 -16.64
N LEU A 292 24.59 -16.24 -15.38
CA LEU A 292 25.76 -16.18 -14.49
C LEU A 292 26.27 -17.56 -14.12
N PHE A 293 25.38 -18.54 -13.95
CA PHE A 293 25.76 -19.93 -13.68
C PHE A 293 26.47 -20.54 -14.90
N GLN A 294 25.87 -20.43 -16.09
CA GLN A 294 26.47 -20.89 -17.36
C GLN A 294 27.84 -20.24 -17.63
N MET A 295 28.02 -18.96 -17.29
CA MET A 295 29.31 -18.29 -17.40
C MET A 295 30.30 -18.67 -16.28
N ALA A 296 29.83 -19.09 -15.10
CA ALA A 296 30.69 -19.50 -13.98
C ALA A 296 31.21 -20.94 -14.14
N GLU A 297 30.46 -21.80 -14.84
CA GLU A 297 30.90 -23.15 -15.22
C GLU A 297 32.06 -23.15 -16.25
N SER A 298 32.30 -22.02 -16.93
CA SER A 298 33.40 -21.86 -17.90
C SER A 298 34.57 -21.02 -17.39
N VAL A 299 34.66 -20.74 -16.08
CA VAL A 299 35.79 -20.01 -15.46
C VAL A 299 36.82 -21.01 -14.95
N ASP A 300 38.08 -20.86 -15.37
CA ASP A 300 39.21 -21.54 -14.75
C ASP A 300 39.76 -20.67 -13.61
N TYR A 301 39.53 -21.09 -12.36
CA TYR A 301 39.86 -20.30 -11.17
C TYR A 301 41.37 -20.16 -10.94
N ASP A 302 42.21 -21.04 -11.51
CA ASP A 302 43.67 -20.93 -11.43
C ASP A 302 44.24 -19.84 -12.36
N TYR A 303 43.48 -19.38 -13.38
CA TYR A 303 43.98 -18.48 -14.44
C TYR A 303 43.11 -17.23 -14.71
N ASP A 304 41.78 -17.34 -14.68
CA ASP A 304 40.86 -16.25 -15.06
C ASP A 304 40.57 -15.28 -13.88
N VAL A 305 40.81 -15.70 -12.64
CA VAL A 305 40.43 -14.98 -11.42
C VAL A 305 41.65 -14.33 -10.77
N GLN A 306 41.65 -12.99 -10.67
CA GLN A 306 42.77 -12.22 -10.09
C GLN A 306 42.93 -12.41 -8.57
N ASP A 307 41.90 -12.91 -7.89
CA ASP A 307 41.93 -13.20 -6.46
C ASP A 307 42.08 -14.71 -6.22
N THR A 308 43.33 -15.14 -6.06
CA THR A 308 43.72 -16.54 -5.80
C THR A 308 43.30 -17.05 -4.40
N THR A 309 42.38 -16.37 -3.71
CA THR A 309 41.69 -16.87 -2.51
C THR A 309 40.27 -17.35 -2.81
N LEU A 310 39.90 -17.46 -4.08
CA LEU A 310 38.57 -17.85 -4.52
C LEU A 310 38.56 -19.07 -5.44
N ASP A 311 37.74 -20.04 -5.08
CA ASP A 311 37.51 -21.32 -5.77
C ASP A 311 36.07 -21.40 -6.34
N GLY A 312 35.23 -20.37 -6.16
CA GLY A 312 33.83 -20.43 -6.62
C GLY A 312 32.98 -19.16 -6.47
N LEU A 313 31.79 -19.22 -7.08
CA LEU A 313 30.75 -18.17 -7.07
C LEU A 313 29.39 -18.72 -6.61
N LEU A 314 28.91 -18.30 -5.43
CA LEU A 314 27.60 -18.67 -4.90
C LEU A 314 26.53 -17.66 -5.32
N ILE A 315 25.77 -18.01 -6.36
CA ILE A 315 24.68 -17.19 -6.91
C ILE A 315 23.39 -17.41 -6.11
N LEU A 316 22.76 -16.33 -5.63
CA LEU A 316 21.54 -16.38 -4.81
C LEU A 316 20.49 -15.33 -5.26
N PRO A 317 19.31 -15.75 -5.77
CA PRO A 317 18.20 -14.84 -6.05
C PRO A 317 17.50 -14.35 -4.76
N CYS A 318 16.94 -13.14 -4.79
CA CYS A 318 16.17 -12.55 -3.70
C CYS A 318 15.04 -11.60 -4.18
N TYR A 319 13.84 -12.15 -4.37
CA TYR A 319 12.63 -11.41 -4.76
C TYR A 319 11.41 -11.79 -3.88
N GLY A 320 10.31 -11.06 -4.02
CA GLY A 320 9.17 -11.09 -3.07
C GLY A 320 8.45 -12.45 -2.94
N SER A 321 8.18 -13.12 -4.06
CA SER A 321 7.47 -14.41 -4.15
C SER A 321 8.27 -15.63 -3.62
N MET A 322 9.54 -15.46 -3.22
CA MET A 322 10.34 -16.54 -2.65
C MET A 322 9.86 -16.96 -1.26
N THR A 323 10.20 -18.18 -0.84
CA THR A 323 9.92 -18.62 0.54
C THR A 323 10.82 -17.89 1.53
N THR A 324 10.36 -17.76 2.78
CA THR A 324 11.11 -17.10 3.85
C THR A 324 12.48 -17.75 4.06
N ASP A 325 12.59 -19.08 3.92
CA ASP A 325 13.84 -19.81 4.13
C ASP A 325 14.80 -19.70 2.94
N GLN A 326 14.28 -19.57 1.70
CA GLN A 326 15.10 -19.16 0.56
C GLN A 326 15.64 -17.74 0.75
N GLN A 327 14.79 -16.78 1.15
CA GLN A 327 15.19 -15.40 1.44
C GLN A 327 16.21 -15.33 2.59
N ARG A 328 16.14 -16.23 3.59
CA ARG A 328 17.11 -16.32 4.69
C ARG A 328 18.52 -16.68 4.22
N ARG A 329 18.68 -17.45 3.13
CA ARG A 329 20.00 -17.90 2.64
C ARG A 329 20.98 -16.76 2.34
N ILE A 330 20.50 -15.59 1.93
CA ILE A 330 21.37 -14.45 1.57
C ILE A 330 22.15 -13.87 2.76
N PHE A 331 21.62 -14.03 3.98
CA PHE A 331 22.23 -13.56 5.23
C PHE A 331 23.27 -14.54 5.78
N LEU A 332 23.33 -15.76 5.27
CA LEU A 332 24.35 -16.72 5.65
C LEU A 332 25.71 -16.28 5.06
N PRO A 333 26.84 -16.56 5.75
CA PRO A 333 28.15 -16.45 5.12
C PRO A 333 28.26 -17.48 3.98
N PRO A 334 28.99 -17.17 2.89
CA PRO A 334 29.40 -18.21 1.95
C PRO A 334 30.40 -19.18 2.62
N PRO A 335 30.63 -20.37 2.04
CA PRO A 335 31.77 -21.20 2.41
C PRO A 335 33.12 -20.47 2.21
N PRO A 336 34.20 -20.87 2.90
CA PRO A 336 35.55 -20.43 2.58
C PRO A 336 35.85 -20.64 1.09
N GLY A 337 36.63 -19.74 0.49
CA GLY A 337 36.96 -19.78 -0.94
C GLY A 337 35.82 -19.33 -1.88
N ILE A 338 34.60 -19.07 -1.41
CA ILE A 338 33.46 -18.80 -2.30
C ILE A 338 32.96 -17.37 -2.16
N ARG A 339 32.90 -16.62 -3.28
CA ARG A 339 32.29 -15.28 -3.33
C ARG A 339 30.77 -15.41 -3.39
N LYS A 340 30.01 -14.67 -2.58
CA LYS A 340 28.54 -14.64 -2.68
C LYS A 340 28.11 -13.55 -3.67
N CYS A 341 27.20 -13.90 -4.58
CA CYS A 341 26.53 -12.95 -5.48
C CYS A 341 25.02 -13.01 -5.22
N VAL A 342 24.48 -11.95 -4.62
CA VAL A 342 23.04 -11.83 -4.33
C VAL A 342 22.39 -10.96 -5.41
N ILE A 343 21.38 -11.50 -6.10
CA ILE A 343 20.64 -10.81 -7.15
C ILE A 343 19.23 -10.50 -6.64
N SER A 344 18.93 -9.22 -6.39
CA SER A 344 17.78 -8.80 -5.59
C SER A 344 16.98 -7.65 -6.19
N THR A 345 15.74 -7.51 -5.74
CA THR A 345 14.95 -6.29 -5.94
C THR A 345 15.28 -5.22 -4.87
N ASN A 346 14.45 -4.17 -4.77
CA ASN A 346 14.49 -3.20 -3.68
C ASN A 346 14.22 -3.78 -2.26
N ILE A 347 14.05 -5.10 -2.11
CA ILE A 347 14.05 -5.80 -0.82
C ILE A 347 15.37 -5.52 -0.08
N SER A 348 16.51 -5.62 -0.77
CA SER A 348 17.84 -5.40 -0.18
C SER A 348 18.25 -3.92 -0.09
N ALA A 349 17.46 -2.99 -0.63
CA ALA A 349 17.83 -1.58 -0.79
C ALA A 349 17.61 -0.70 0.46
N THR A 350 16.73 -1.10 1.38
CA THR A 350 16.38 -0.34 2.61
C THR A 350 16.55 -1.20 3.87
N SER A 351 15.54 -2.00 4.23
CA SER A 351 15.34 -2.52 5.60
C SER A 351 16.26 -3.67 6.03
N LEU A 352 17.08 -4.24 5.14
CA LEU A 352 17.85 -5.47 5.39
C LEU A 352 19.36 -5.27 5.15
N THR A 353 20.19 -5.68 6.10
CA THR A 353 21.65 -5.74 5.99
C THR A 353 22.08 -7.12 5.53
N ILE A 354 22.80 -7.20 4.41
CA ILE A 354 23.55 -8.38 4.00
C ILE A 354 25.01 -8.09 4.33
N ASP A 355 25.61 -8.89 5.18
CA ASP A 355 27.03 -8.77 5.52
C ASP A 355 27.90 -9.43 4.43
N GLY A 356 29.13 -8.92 4.28
CA GLY A 356 30.08 -9.30 3.23
C GLY A 356 30.05 -8.41 1.97
N ILE A 357 28.94 -7.70 1.69
CA ILE A 357 28.79 -6.90 0.46
C ILE A 357 29.83 -5.79 0.36
N ARG A 358 30.64 -5.85 -0.71
CA ARG A 358 31.67 -4.85 -1.09
C ARG A 358 31.45 -4.28 -2.49
N TYR A 359 30.73 -5.02 -3.34
CA TYR A 359 30.45 -4.64 -4.72
C TYR A 359 28.95 -4.53 -4.95
N VAL A 360 28.52 -3.43 -5.56
CA VAL A 360 27.12 -3.23 -5.96
C VAL A 360 27.04 -3.04 -7.47
N VAL A 361 26.12 -3.76 -8.12
CA VAL A 361 25.73 -3.52 -9.51
C VAL A 361 24.32 -2.95 -9.52
N ASP A 362 24.18 -1.70 -9.97
CA ASP A 362 22.90 -0.98 -9.97
C ASP A 362 22.32 -0.89 -11.39
N GLY A 363 21.22 -1.62 -11.62
CA GLY A 363 20.44 -1.58 -12.85
C GLY A 363 19.73 -0.25 -13.12
N GLY A 364 19.58 0.63 -12.12
CA GLY A 364 18.97 1.96 -12.30
C GLY A 364 17.45 1.98 -12.44
N PHE A 365 16.79 0.82 -12.39
CA PHE A 365 15.33 0.69 -12.45
C PHE A 365 14.74 0.10 -11.17
N VAL A 366 13.44 0.33 -10.97
CA VAL A 366 12.60 -0.31 -9.95
C VAL A 366 11.22 -0.58 -10.54
N LYS A 367 10.55 -1.62 -10.04
CA LYS A 367 9.15 -1.91 -10.37
C LYS A 367 8.24 -1.37 -9.28
N GLN A 368 7.36 -0.42 -9.61
CA GLN A 368 6.51 0.28 -8.64
C GLN A 368 5.05 0.38 -9.10
N LEU A 369 4.16 0.61 -8.13
CA LEU A 369 2.75 0.83 -8.39
C LEU A 369 2.49 2.28 -8.83
N ASN A 370 1.86 2.44 -10.00
CA ASN A 370 1.45 3.71 -10.61
C ASN A 370 -0.05 3.66 -10.93
N HIS A 371 -0.80 4.71 -10.60
CA HIS A 371 -2.20 4.84 -10.98
C HIS A 371 -2.31 5.22 -12.45
N ASN A 372 -3.04 4.45 -13.25
CA ASN A 372 -3.33 4.81 -14.64
C ASN A 372 -4.65 5.61 -14.70
N PRO A 373 -4.61 6.95 -14.86
CA PRO A 373 -5.80 7.79 -14.84
C PRO A 373 -6.67 7.65 -16.10
N ARG A 374 -6.30 6.78 -17.07
CA ARG A 374 -7.15 6.38 -18.20
C ARG A 374 -7.93 5.10 -17.94
N LEU A 375 -7.47 4.26 -17.01
CA LEU A 375 -8.11 2.99 -16.64
C LEU A 375 -8.77 3.02 -15.25
N GLY A 376 -8.54 4.07 -14.45
CA GLY A 376 -9.09 4.20 -13.08
C GLY A 376 -8.51 3.17 -12.09
N LEU A 377 -7.39 2.55 -12.44
CA LEU A 377 -6.79 1.39 -11.78
C LEU A 377 -5.29 1.56 -11.61
N ASP A 378 -4.76 0.97 -10.55
CA ASP A 378 -3.33 0.91 -10.27
C ASP A 378 -2.66 -0.22 -11.07
N ILE A 379 -1.51 0.07 -11.68
CA ILE A 379 -0.74 -0.83 -12.54
C ILE A 379 0.73 -0.87 -12.09
N LEU A 380 1.40 -1.99 -12.31
CA LEU A 380 2.74 -2.27 -11.79
C LEU A 380 3.81 -2.09 -12.88
N GLU A 381 4.36 -0.88 -12.98
CA GLU A 381 5.27 -0.45 -14.07
C GLU A 381 6.75 -0.48 -13.66
N VAL A 382 7.64 -0.59 -14.65
CA VAL A 382 9.09 -0.44 -14.48
C VAL A 382 9.50 1.00 -14.82
N VAL A 383 10.14 1.67 -13.87
CA VAL A 383 10.55 3.08 -13.95
C VAL A 383 12.02 3.26 -13.53
N PRO A 384 12.70 4.35 -13.95
CA PRO A 384 13.99 4.74 -13.37
C PRO A 384 13.87 5.00 -11.87
N ILE A 385 14.90 4.67 -11.10
CA ILE A 385 14.99 5.05 -9.68
C ILE A 385 15.30 6.54 -9.52
N SER A 386 15.03 7.06 -8.32
CA SER A 386 15.59 8.35 -7.91
C SER A 386 17.09 8.25 -7.61
N LYS A 387 17.81 9.37 -7.75
CA LYS A 387 19.21 9.51 -7.32
C LYS A 387 19.35 9.18 -5.83
N SER A 388 18.35 9.52 -5.01
CA SER A 388 18.33 9.16 -3.58
C SER A 388 18.33 7.65 -3.34
N GLU A 389 17.54 6.86 -4.06
CA GLU A 389 17.58 5.39 -4.01
C GLU A 389 18.90 4.84 -4.58
N ALA A 390 19.39 5.44 -5.66
CA ALA A 390 20.63 5.06 -6.31
C ALA A 390 21.85 5.24 -5.38
N LEU A 391 21.81 6.23 -4.47
CA LEU A 391 22.77 6.41 -3.38
C LEU A 391 22.54 5.43 -2.21
N GLN A 392 21.29 5.06 -1.90
CA GLN A 392 21.02 3.99 -0.92
C GLN A 392 21.51 2.62 -1.40
N ARG A 393 21.43 2.34 -2.71
CA ARG A 393 21.98 1.15 -3.36
C ARG A 393 23.51 1.14 -3.26
N SER A 394 24.20 2.21 -3.69
CA SER A 394 25.67 2.27 -3.58
C SER A 394 26.15 2.22 -2.12
N GLY A 395 25.42 2.84 -1.19
CA GLY A 395 25.61 2.76 0.26
C GLY A 395 25.39 1.39 0.91
N ARG A 396 25.10 0.32 0.14
CA ARG A 396 25.21 -1.08 0.61
C ARG A 396 26.66 -1.55 0.62
N ALA A 397 27.48 -1.13 -0.35
CA ALA A 397 28.89 -1.51 -0.49
C ALA A 397 29.83 -0.91 0.58
N GLY A 398 29.42 0.19 1.23
CA GLY A 398 30.26 0.95 2.17
C GLY A 398 30.04 0.64 3.65
N ARG A 399 29.52 -0.54 4.00
CA ARG A 399 29.07 -0.85 5.37
C ARG A 399 30.12 -1.53 6.22
N THR A 400 30.77 -2.56 5.68
CA THR A 400 31.80 -3.35 6.35
C THR A 400 33.21 -2.86 6.02
N SER A 401 33.42 -2.39 4.78
CA SER A 401 34.72 -1.94 4.25
C SER A 401 34.53 -0.99 3.06
N SER A 402 35.63 -0.47 2.51
CA SER A 402 35.61 0.38 1.31
C SER A 402 35.27 -0.44 0.07
N GLY A 403 34.19 -0.04 -0.62
CA GLY A 403 33.59 -0.79 -1.73
C GLY A 403 33.53 -0.05 -3.07
N LYS A 404 32.89 -0.68 -4.06
CA LYS A 404 32.66 -0.10 -5.39
C LYS A 404 31.20 -0.27 -5.82
N CYS A 405 30.66 0.72 -6.53
CA CYS A 405 29.33 0.68 -7.13
C CYS A 405 29.41 0.89 -8.64
N PHE A 406 28.92 -0.08 -9.40
CA PHE A 406 28.88 -0.11 -10.85
C PHE A 406 27.46 0.22 -11.32
N ARG A 407 27.27 1.44 -11.78
CA ARG A 407 26.02 1.94 -12.36
C ARG A 407 26.05 1.61 -13.85
N ILE A 408 25.20 0.69 -14.32
CA ILE A 408 25.32 0.24 -15.72
C ILE A 408 24.86 1.29 -16.75
N TYR A 409 24.04 2.24 -16.31
CA TYR A 409 23.56 3.38 -17.08
C TYR A 409 24.59 4.51 -17.18
N SER A 410 24.30 5.51 -18.03
CA SER A 410 25.18 6.67 -18.24
C SER A 410 24.99 7.79 -17.21
N LYS A 411 25.98 8.70 -17.14
CA LYS A 411 25.88 9.92 -16.34
C LYS A 411 24.79 10.87 -16.86
N ASP A 412 24.47 10.82 -18.15
CA ASP A 412 23.38 11.59 -18.73
C ASP A 412 22.01 11.03 -18.35
N PHE A 413 21.86 9.70 -18.30
CA PHE A 413 20.65 9.06 -17.76
C PHE A 413 20.41 9.44 -16.30
N TRP A 414 21.48 9.45 -15.49
CA TRP A 414 21.43 9.95 -14.10
C TRP A 414 21.01 11.42 -14.04
N ASN A 415 21.58 12.29 -14.88
CA ASN A 415 21.27 13.72 -14.85
C ASN A 415 19.86 14.06 -15.36
N GLN A 416 19.40 13.39 -16.42
CA GLN A 416 18.22 13.79 -17.20
C GLN A 416 16.98 12.92 -16.95
N CYS A 417 17.15 11.67 -16.48
CA CYS A 417 16.05 10.70 -16.38
C CYS A 417 15.76 10.23 -14.94
N MET A 418 16.71 10.35 -14.01
CA MET A 418 16.48 10.04 -12.60
C MET A 418 16.03 11.29 -11.83
N PRO A 419 14.87 11.27 -11.12
CA PRO A 419 14.50 12.36 -10.21
C PRO A 419 15.44 12.37 -8.99
N ASP A 420 15.63 13.53 -8.35
CA ASP A 420 16.55 13.62 -7.20
C ASP A 420 16.08 12.79 -5.99
N HIS A 421 14.77 12.81 -5.73
CA HIS A 421 14.11 12.12 -4.62
C HIS A 421 12.99 11.18 -5.07
N VAL A 422 12.64 10.22 -4.22
CA VAL A 422 11.51 9.29 -4.42
C VAL A 422 10.20 10.06 -4.60
N ILE A 423 9.45 9.77 -5.66
CA ILE A 423 8.09 10.30 -5.85
C ILE A 423 7.16 9.55 -4.86
N PRO A 424 6.55 10.26 -3.89
CA PRO A 424 5.79 9.62 -2.82
C PRO A 424 4.53 8.94 -3.37
N GLU A 425 4.13 7.82 -2.77
CA GLU A 425 2.99 7.01 -3.28
C GLU A 425 1.72 7.84 -3.43
N ILE A 426 1.48 8.79 -2.53
CA ILE A 426 0.31 9.67 -2.56
C ILE A 426 0.16 10.46 -3.88
N LYS A 427 1.26 10.76 -4.58
CA LYS A 427 1.22 11.43 -5.88
C LYS A 427 1.05 10.48 -7.07
N ARG A 428 1.09 9.16 -6.84
CA ARG A 428 1.12 8.12 -7.91
C ARG A 428 0.26 6.87 -7.68
N THR A 429 -0.56 6.75 -6.64
CA THR A 429 -1.44 5.57 -6.41
C THR A 429 -2.90 5.97 -6.15
N SER A 430 -3.83 5.00 -6.20
CA SER A 430 -5.24 5.25 -5.87
C SER A 430 -5.44 5.66 -4.41
N LEU A 431 -6.11 6.80 -4.21
CA LEU A 431 -6.37 7.35 -2.88
C LEU A 431 -7.64 6.80 -2.21
N THR A 432 -8.41 5.94 -2.89
CA THR A 432 -9.76 5.51 -2.48
C THR A 432 -9.82 4.99 -1.03
N SER A 433 -8.89 4.12 -0.63
CA SER A 433 -8.87 3.55 0.73
C SER A 433 -8.49 4.56 1.81
N VAL A 434 -7.59 5.50 1.53
CA VAL A 434 -7.18 6.53 2.52
C VAL A 434 -8.16 7.69 2.60
N VAL A 435 -8.82 8.05 1.50
CA VAL A 435 -9.93 9.02 1.50
C VAL A 435 -11.10 8.49 2.34
N LEU A 436 -11.41 7.19 2.27
CA LEU A 436 -12.40 6.57 3.16
C LEU A 436 -11.97 6.71 4.62
N THR A 437 -10.72 6.35 4.93
CA THR A 437 -10.17 6.47 6.29
C THR A 437 -10.25 7.91 6.83
N LEU A 438 -9.85 8.91 6.03
CA LEU A 438 -9.97 10.33 6.41
C LEU A 438 -11.43 10.72 6.67
N LYS A 439 -12.37 10.34 5.79
CA LYS A 439 -13.80 10.63 5.96
C LYS A 439 -14.37 9.95 7.21
N CYS A 440 -13.95 8.72 7.55
CA CYS A 440 -14.32 8.03 8.79
C CYS A 440 -13.77 8.73 10.05
N LEU A 441 -12.60 9.36 9.96
CA LEU A 441 -12.02 10.23 10.99
C LEU A 441 -12.65 11.65 11.04
N ALA A 442 -13.85 11.82 10.48
CA ALA A 442 -14.58 13.10 10.34
C ALA A 442 -13.79 14.20 9.60
N ILE A 443 -12.78 13.84 8.79
CA ILE A 443 -12.05 14.77 7.94
C ILE A 443 -12.82 14.92 6.63
N HIS A 444 -13.84 15.78 6.66
CA HIS A 444 -14.76 15.98 5.53
C HIS A 444 -14.09 16.68 4.34
N ASP A 445 -13.27 17.70 4.61
CA ASP A 445 -12.41 18.36 3.61
C ASP A 445 -11.10 17.58 3.47
N VAL A 446 -11.10 16.67 2.50
CA VAL A 446 -9.93 15.88 2.09
C VAL A 446 -9.04 16.61 1.08
N ILE A 447 -9.44 17.78 0.58
CA ILE A 447 -8.64 18.56 -0.39
C ILE A 447 -7.65 19.45 0.36
N ARG A 448 -8.09 20.09 1.45
CA ARG A 448 -7.27 20.98 2.31
C ARG A 448 -6.66 20.26 3.52
N PHE A 449 -6.66 18.92 3.54
CA PHE A 449 -5.95 18.13 4.54
C PHE A 449 -4.44 18.41 4.49
N PRO A 450 -3.72 18.48 5.64
CA PRO A 450 -2.30 18.80 5.67
C PRO A 450 -1.42 17.65 5.16
N TYR A 451 -1.33 17.49 3.84
CA TYR A 451 -0.37 16.61 3.17
C TYR A 451 1.06 17.19 3.20
N LEU A 452 2.08 16.33 3.38
CA LEU A 452 3.49 16.70 3.21
C LEU A 452 3.83 16.98 1.72
N ASP A 453 3.23 16.19 0.84
CA ASP A 453 3.25 16.36 -0.61
C ASP A 453 1.81 16.24 -1.12
N PRO A 454 1.10 17.34 -1.37
CA PRO A 454 -0.28 17.30 -1.85
C PRO A 454 -0.41 16.45 -3.13
N PRO A 455 -1.36 15.50 -3.20
CA PRO A 455 -1.67 14.77 -4.41
C PRO A 455 -2.35 15.68 -5.45
N ASN A 456 -2.44 15.22 -6.69
CA ASN A 456 -3.27 15.91 -7.69
C ASN A 456 -4.75 15.81 -7.29
N GLU A 457 -5.47 16.94 -7.25
CA GLU A 457 -6.89 16.99 -6.86
C GLU A 457 -7.75 16.01 -7.66
N ARG A 458 -7.42 15.74 -8.93
CA ARG A 458 -8.12 14.75 -9.77
C ARG A 458 -8.08 13.34 -9.16
N LEU A 459 -7.03 12.96 -8.46
CA LEU A 459 -6.94 11.66 -7.75
C LEU A 459 -7.82 11.64 -6.48
N ILE A 460 -7.97 12.78 -5.80
CA ILE A 460 -8.89 12.91 -4.64
C ILE A 460 -10.34 12.82 -5.13
N LEU A 461 -10.66 13.52 -6.23
CA LEU A 461 -12.00 13.53 -6.83
C LEU A 461 -12.37 12.15 -7.41
N GLU A 462 -11.43 11.45 -8.06
CA GLU A 462 -11.61 10.07 -8.52
C GLU A 462 -11.78 9.09 -7.33
N ALA A 463 -11.03 9.26 -6.24
CA ALA A 463 -11.22 8.48 -5.02
C ALA A 463 -12.60 8.70 -4.39
N LEU A 464 -13.07 9.95 -4.29
CA LEU A 464 -14.43 10.27 -3.84
C LEU A 464 -15.49 9.66 -4.77
N LYS A 465 -15.28 9.73 -6.10
CA LYS A 465 -16.12 9.09 -7.12
C LYS A 465 -16.24 7.58 -6.86
N GLN A 466 -15.14 6.88 -6.64
CA GLN A 466 -15.15 5.44 -6.39
C GLN A 466 -15.81 5.07 -5.05
N LEU A 467 -15.68 5.89 -4.00
CA LEU A 467 -16.37 5.66 -2.73
C LEU A 467 -17.88 5.88 -2.81
N TYR A 468 -18.35 6.87 -3.57
CA TYR A 468 -19.78 7.07 -3.80
C TYR A 468 -20.37 5.95 -4.67
N GLN A 469 -19.61 5.46 -5.66
CA GLN A 469 -20.00 4.28 -6.46
C GLN A 469 -20.14 3.01 -5.61
N CYS A 470 -19.27 2.80 -4.62
CA CYS A 470 -19.36 1.68 -3.68
C CYS A 470 -20.40 1.92 -2.56
N ASP A 471 -21.23 2.95 -2.65
CA ASP A 471 -22.19 3.40 -1.62
C ASP A 471 -21.56 3.61 -0.21
N ALA A 472 -20.24 3.84 -0.16
CA ALA A 472 -19.47 4.05 1.07
C ALA A 472 -19.52 5.51 1.56
N ILE A 473 -19.79 6.45 0.65
CA ILE A 473 -20.17 7.84 0.99
C ILE A 473 -21.46 8.23 0.27
N ASP A 474 -22.21 9.18 0.84
CA ASP A 474 -23.44 9.70 0.24
C ASP A 474 -23.19 10.82 -0.80
N ARG A 475 -24.27 11.32 -1.43
CA ARG A 475 -24.24 12.44 -2.40
C ARG A 475 -23.71 13.76 -1.84
N SER A 476 -23.47 13.87 -0.53
CA SER A 476 -22.93 15.05 0.16
C SER A 476 -21.52 14.84 0.71
N GLY A 477 -20.94 13.65 0.54
CA GLY A 477 -19.60 13.32 0.98
C GLY A 477 -19.47 12.94 2.46
N HIS A 478 -20.56 12.52 3.12
CA HIS A 478 -20.53 11.88 4.44
C HIS A 478 -20.45 10.35 4.31
N VAL A 479 -19.84 9.68 5.28
CA VAL A 479 -19.69 8.22 5.28
C VAL A 479 -21.04 7.55 5.59
N THR A 480 -21.41 6.53 4.83
CA THR A 480 -22.60 5.71 5.10
C THR A 480 -22.31 4.66 6.17
N ARG A 481 -23.34 3.97 6.70
CA ARG A 481 -23.10 2.82 7.59
C ARG A 481 -22.24 1.75 6.91
N LEU A 482 -22.50 1.47 5.63
CA LEU A 482 -21.68 0.58 4.81
C LEU A 482 -20.22 1.07 4.72
N GLY A 483 -19.97 2.37 4.55
CA GLY A 483 -18.62 2.94 4.54
C GLY A 483 -17.87 2.80 5.88
N LEU A 484 -18.59 2.95 7.00
CA LEU A 484 -18.04 2.68 8.33
C LEU A 484 -17.69 1.19 8.49
N SER A 485 -18.57 0.28 8.06
CA SER A 485 -18.25 -1.15 8.01
C SER A 485 -17.03 -1.41 7.12
N MET A 486 -16.94 -0.79 5.94
CA MET A 486 -15.88 -1.03 4.98
C MET A 486 -14.47 -0.72 5.52
N VAL A 487 -14.31 0.30 6.35
CA VAL A 487 -12.97 0.70 6.86
C VAL A 487 -12.41 -0.28 7.90
N GLU A 488 -13.28 -1.05 8.57
CA GLU A 488 -12.85 -2.12 9.48
C GLU A 488 -12.18 -3.28 8.75
N PHE A 489 -12.64 -3.60 7.53
CA PHE A 489 -12.04 -4.64 6.70
C PHE A 489 -10.66 -4.17 6.18
N PRO A 490 -9.63 -5.02 6.21
CA PRO A 490 -8.33 -4.70 5.61
C PRO A 490 -8.32 -4.93 4.08
N LEU A 491 -9.47 -4.83 3.41
CA LEU A 491 -9.67 -5.18 2.00
C LEU A 491 -9.89 -3.90 1.15
N PRO A 492 -9.64 -3.93 -0.17
CA PRO A 492 -10.06 -2.85 -1.07
C PRO A 492 -11.58 -2.64 -1.00
N PRO A 493 -12.10 -1.39 -1.03
CA PRO A 493 -13.54 -1.12 -0.85
C PRO A 493 -14.47 -1.89 -1.80
N HIS A 494 -14.06 -2.10 -3.06
CA HIS A 494 -14.83 -2.88 -4.05
C HIS A 494 -14.97 -4.36 -3.66
N LEU A 495 -13.90 -4.99 -3.16
CA LEU A 495 -13.94 -6.38 -2.68
C LEU A 495 -14.71 -6.47 -1.35
N THR A 496 -14.55 -5.47 -0.48
CA THR A 496 -15.31 -5.37 0.78
C THR A 496 -16.81 -5.27 0.53
N CYS A 497 -17.23 -4.45 -0.45
CA CYS A 497 -18.61 -4.33 -0.88
C CYS A 497 -19.21 -5.67 -1.30
N ALA A 498 -18.47 -6.45 -2.10
CA ALA A 498 -18.89 -7.78 -2.51
C ALA A 498 -19.02 -8.75 -1.32
N VAL A 499 -18.07 -8.73 -0.37
CA VAL A 499 -18.08 -9.59 0.84
C VAL A 499 -19.25 -9.23 1.76
N ILE A 500 -19.51 -7.94 2.00
CA ILE A 500 -20.67 -7.50 2.79
C ILE A 500 -21.98 -7.86 2.08
N LYS A 501 -22.05 -7.73 0.74
CA LYS A 501 -23.22 -8.15 -0.04
C LYS A 501 -23.48 -9.66 -0.02
N ALA A 502 -22.42 -10.47 0.02
CA ALA A 502 -22.56 -11.92 0.21
C ALA A 502 -23.08 -12.24 1.62
N ALA A 503 -22.61 -11.53 2.65
CA ALA A 503 -23.06 -11.70 4.03
C ALA A 503 -24.50 -11.25 4.29
N SER A 504 -24.99 -10.23 3.58
CA SER A 504 -26.39 -9.80 3.63
C SER A 504 -27.35 -10.77 2.94
N LEU A 505 -26.83 -11.71 2.14
CA LEU A 505 -27.56 -12.79 1.46
C LEU A 505 -27.30 -14.17 2.11
N ASP A 506 -26.75 -14.20 3.35
CA ASP A 506 -26.34 -15.42 4.08
C ASP A 506 -25.47 -16.39 3.25
N CYS A 507 -24.67 -15.85 2.33
CA CYS A 507 -23.84 -16.57 1.37
C CYS A 507 -22.35 -16.18 1.46
N GLU A 508 -21.90 -15.65 2.60
CA GLU A 508 -20.50 -15.23 2.80
C GLU A 508 -19.49 -16.37 2.57
N ASP A 509 -19.87 -17.63 2.81
CA ASP A 509 -19.02 -18.81 2.58
C ASP A 509 -18.55 -18.96 1.14
N LEU A 510 -19.33 -18.48 0.16
CA LEU A 510 -18.95 -18.53 -1.26
C LEU A 510 -17.86 -17.52 -1.62
N LEU A 511 -17.67 -16.47 -0.82
CA LEU A 511 -16.85 -15.32 -1.17
C LEU A 511 -15.73 -15.01 -0.16
N LEU A 512 -15.85 -15.44 1.10
CA LEU A 512 -14.78 -15.36 2.10
C LEU A 512 -13.49 -16.09 1.67
N PRO A 513 -13.53 -17.33 1.12
CA PRO A 513 -12.37 -17.98 0.51
C PRO A 513 -11.74 -17.15 -0.61
N ILE A 514 -12.57 -16.60 -1.50
CA ILE A 514 -12.13 -15.84 -2.67
C ILE A 514 -11.48 -14.51 -2.24
N ALA A 515 -12.10 -13.80 -1.29
CA ALA A 515 -11.55 -12.55 -0.74
C ALA A 515 -10.23 -12.77 0.01
N ALA A 516 -10.06 -13.93 0.66
CA ALA A 516 -8.81 -14.34 1.26
C ALA A 516 -7.72 -14.67 0.22
N MET A 517 -8.08 -15.38 -0.85
CA MET A 517 -7.18 -15.70 -1.97
C MET A 517 -6.74 -14.45 -2.75
N LEU A 518 -7.62 -13.45 -2.88
CA LEU A 518 -7.31 -12.13 -3.44
C LEU A 518 -6.55 -11.20 -2.47
N SER A 519 -6.34 -11.62 -1.22
CA SER A 519 -5.62 -10.84 -0.20
C SER A 519 -4.16 -11.27 0.02
N VAL A 520 -3.70 -12.29 -0.72
CA VAL A 520 -2.35 -12.85 -0.62
C VAL A 520 -1.61 -12.71 -1.96
N GLU A 521 -0.30 -12.99 -1.94
CA GLU A 521 0.49 -13.08 -3.16
C GLU A 521 -0.04 -14.19 -4.08
N ASN A 522 0.17 -14.06 -5.40
CA ASN A 522 -0.30 -15.00 -6.42
C ASN A 522 -0.02 -16.46 -6.02
N VAL A 523 -1.09 -17.25 -5.90
CA VAL A 523 -1.01 -18.63 -5.41
C VAL A 523 -0.47 -19.62 -6.44
N PHE A 524 -0.51 -19.28 -7.73
CA PHE A 524 -0.12 -20.19 -8.82
C PHE A 524 1.40 -20.19 -9.05
N ILE A 525 2.05 -21.33 -8.84
CA ILE A 525 3.46 -21.54 -9.18
C ILE A 525 3.56 -21.69 -10.70
N ARG A 526 4.43 -20.89 -11.34
CA ARG A 526 4.79 -21.03 -12.76
C ARG A 526 6.30 -21.19 -12.85
N PRO A 527 6.82 -22.42 -12.97
CA PRO A 527 8.26 -22.64 -13.15
C PRO A 527 8.72 -22.11 -14.52
N VAL A 528 10.00 -21.76 -14.62
CA VAL A 528 10.63 -21.27 -15.87
C VAL A 528 10.99 -22.41 -16.82
N ASP A 529 11.17 -23.62 -16.29
CA ASP A 529 11.39 -24.82 -17.09
C ASP A 529 10.18 -25.12 -18.02
N PRO A 530 10.37 -25.27 -19.34
CA PRO A 530 9.26 -25.45 -20.29
C PRO A 530 8.49 -26.78 -20.19
N GLU A 531 9.02 -27.80 -19.52
CA GLU A 531 8.31 -29.07 -19.28
C GLU A 531 7.45 -28.95 -18.02
N TYR A 532 8.05 -28.51 -16.90
CA TYR A 532 7.31 -28.26 -15.67
C TYR A 532 6.27 -27.13 -15.83
N GLN A 533 6.50 -26.15 -16.70
CA GLN A 533 5.49 -25.12 -17.00
C GLN A 533 4.24 -25.73 -17.64
N LYS A 534 4.42 -26.67 -18.58
CA LYS A 534 3.28 -27.36 -19.22
C LYS A 534 2.52 -28.21 -18.21
N GLU A 535 3.20 -28.90 -17.30
CA GLU A 535 2.54 -29.67 -16.24
C GLU A 535 1.76 -28.74 -15.29
N ALA A 536 2.37 -27.66 -14.82
CA ALA A 536 1.72 -26.66 -13.98
C ALA A 536 0.47 -26.06 -14.64
N GLU A 537 0.57 -25.65 -15.91
CA GLU A 537 -0.56 -25.13 -16.68
C GLU A 537 -1.62 -26.18 -16.97
N GLN A 538 -1.27 -27.47 -17.04
CA GLN A 538 -2.25 -28.56 -17.06
C GLN A 538 -2.95 -28.71 -15.70
N ARG A 539 -2.21 -28.75 -14.58
CA ARG A 539 -2.80 -28.83 -13.22
C ARG A 539 -3.73 -27.65 -12.92
N HIS A 540 -3.37 -26.45 -13.35
CA HIS A 540 -4.22 -25.26 -13.17
C HIS A 540 -5.49 -25.34 -14.02
N ARG A 541 -5.42 -25.89 -15.24
CA ARG A 541 -6.61 -26.18 -16.08
C ARG A 541 -7.48 -27.30 -15.50
N GLU A 542 -6.89 -28.37 -14.96
CA GLU A 542 -7.61 -29.42 -14.24
C GLU A 542 -8.40 -28.85 -13.04
N LEU A 543 -7.79 -27.94 -12.27
CA LEU A 543 -8.46 -27.25 -11.15
C LEU A 543 -9.56 -26.30 -11.62
N ALA A 544 -9.32 -25.52 -12.68
CA ALA A 544 -10.32 -24.63 -13.27
C ALA A 544 -11.53 -25.40 -13.82
N ALA A 545 -11.31 -26.57 -14.46
CA ALA A 545 -12.38 -27.42 -14.95
C ALA A 545 -13.31 -27.92 -13.83
N LYS A 546 -12.77 -28.24 -12.64
CA LYS A 546 -13.59 -28.56 -11.44
C LYS A 546 -14.44 -27.38 -10.96
N ALA A 547 -14.05 -26.14 -11.27
CA ALA A 547 -14.84 -24.93 -11.05
C ALA A 547 -15.77 -24.56 -12.23
N GLY A 548 -15.94 -25.47 -13.21
CA GLY A 548 -16.72 -25.29 -14.43
C GLY A 548 -15.95 -24.72 -15.62
N GLY A 549 -14.67 -24.32 -15.45
CA GLY A 549 -13.81 -23.84 -16.54
C GLY A 549 -14.13 -22.44 -17.07
N PHE A 550 -15.07 -21.71 -16.45
CA PHE A 550 -15.59 -20.43 -16.94
C PHE A 550 -15.57 -19.29 -15.90
N ASN A 551 -14.87 -19.41 -14.77
CA ASN A 551 -14.81 -18.35 -13.76
C ASN A 551 -13.54 -18.46 -12.90
N ASP A 552 -12.61 -17.53 -13.03
CA ASP A 552 -11.36 -17.55 -12.26
C ASP A 552 -11.61 -17.36 -10.75
N PHE A 553 -12.63 -16.58 -10.36
CA PHE A 553 -12.98 -16.39 -8.94
C PHE A 553 -13.47 -17.70 -8.31
N ALA A 554 -14.24 -18.51 -9.04
CA ALA A 554 -14.65 -19.84 -8.57
C ALA A 554 -13.48 -20.83 -8.53
N THR A 555 -12.52 -20.73 -9.46
CA THR A 555 -11.27 -21.51 -9.41
C THR A 555 -10.50 -21.26 -8.13
N LEU A 556 -10.42 -20.00 -7.65
CA LEU A 556 -9.79 -19.67 -6.36
C LEU A 556 -10.52 -20.31 -5.17
N ALA A 557 -11.86 -20.33 -5.16
CA ALA A 557 -12.64 -21.02 -4.13
C ALA A 557 -12.36 -22.54 -4.13
N VAL A 558 -12.40 -23.18 -5.30
CA VAL A 558 -12.18 -24.62 -5.44
C VAL A 558 -10.76 -25.04 -5.02
N ILE A 559 -9.74 -24.20 -5.28
CA ILE A 559 -8.37 -24.42 -4.78
C ILE A 559 -8.31 -24.34 -3.26
N PHE A 560 -8.98 -23.35 -2.67
CA PHE A 560 -9.04 -23.17 -1.22
C PHE A 560 -9.75 -24.35 -0.54
N GLU A 561 -10.92 -24.76 -1.05
CA GLU A 561 -11.73 -25.85 -0.50
C GLU A 561 -11.05 -27.22 -0.62
N GLN A 562 -10.43 -27.54 -1.77
CA GLN A 562 -9.74 -28.83 -1.96
C GLN A 562 -8.45 -28.94 -1.15
N CYS A 563 -7.75 -27.83 -0.92
CA CYS A 563 -6.60 -27.82 -0.02
C CYS A 563 -7.03 -27.93 1.45
N LYS A 564 -8.04 -27.15 1.88
CA LYS A 564 -8.56 -27.15 3.26
C LYS A 564 -9.19 -28.49 3.66
N SER A 565 -9.76 -29.21 2.70
CA SER A 565 -10.31 -30.55 2.86
C SER A 565 -9.29 -31.69 2.67
N SER A 566 -8.01 -31.38 2.42
CA SER A 566 -6.98 -32.40 2.21
C SER A 566 -6.40 -32.90 3.53
N GLY A 567 -6.21 -34.22 3.66
CA GLY A 567 -5.44 -34.81 4.76
C GLY A 567 -3.93 -34.48 4.73
N ALA A 568 -3.41 -33.95 3.62
CA ALA A 568 -2.01 -33.51 3.50
C ALA A 568 -1.90 -32.20 2.67
N PRO A 569 -2.38 -31.05 3.21
CA PRO A 569 -2.56 -29.80 2.44
C PRO A 569 -1.30 -29.29 1.73
N ALA A 570 -0.12 -29.42 2.36
CA ALA A 570 1.16 -28.98 1.77
C ALA A 570 1.60 -29.86 0.59
N SER A 571 1.43 -31.18 0.68
CA SER A 571 1.72 -32.12 -0.40
C SER A 571 0.72 -31.97 -1.55
N TRP A 572 -0.56 -31.73 -1.24
CA TRP A 572 -1.57 -31.36 -2.23
C TRP A 572 -1.17 -30.09 -3.00
N CYS A 573 -0.71 -29.05 -2.31
CA CYS A 573 -0.23 -27.82 -2.94
C CYS A 573 0.95 -28.07 -3.88
N GLN A 574 1.94 -28.86 -3.46
CA GLN A 574 3.09 -29.23 -4.29
C GLN A 574 2.66 -29.95 -5.57
N LYS A 575 1.81 -30.98 -5.45
CA LYS A 575 1.26 -31.76 -6.58
C LYS A 575 0.44 -30.92 -7.57
N HIS A 576 -0.16 -29.83 -7.11
CA HIS A 576 -1.01 -28.96 -7.92
C HIS A 576 -0.32 -27.65 -8.37
N TRP A 577 0.99 -27.50 -8.14
CA TRP A 577 1.76 -26.29 -8.45
C TRP A 577 1.14 -25.02 -7.83
N ILE A 578 0.83 -25.09 -6.53
CA ILE A 578 0.26 -24.01 -5.71
C ILE A 578 1.19 -23.66 -4.54
N HIS A 579 1.37 -22.37 -4.24
CA HIS A 579 2.17 -21.89 -3.11
C HIS A 579 1.46 -22.13 -1.76
N TRP A 580 1.85 -23.20 -1.05
CA TRP A 580 1.33 -23.53 0.29
C TRP A 580 1.40 -22.34 1.28
N ARG A 581 2.49 -21.55 1.27
CA ARG A 581 2.64 -20.35 2.13
C ARG A 581 1.49 -19.36 1.93
N CYS A 582 1.15 -19.07 0.68
CA CYS A 582 0.10 -18.12 0.32
C CYS A 582 -1.27 -18.67 0.70
N LEU A 583 -1.51 -19.97 0.49
CA LEU A 583 -2.78 -20.61 0.78
C LEU A 583 -3.03 -20.78 2.30
N PHE A 584 -2.00 -21.16 3.07
CA PHE A 584 -2.05 -21.15 4.53
C PHE A 584 -2.27 -19.74 5.09
N SER A 585 -1.65 -18.72 4.49
CA SER A 585 -1.95 -17.32 4.82
C SER A 585 -3.41 -16.98 4.50
N ALA A 586 -3.96 -17.43 3.37
CA ALA A 586 -5.36 -17.22 3.02
C ALA A 586 -6.32 -17.89 4.03
N PHE A 587 -6.01 -19.08 4.56
CA PHE A 587 -6.79 -19.68 5.65
C PHE A 587 -6.84 -18.77 6.90
N ARG A 588 -5.71 -18.14 7.27
CA ARG A 588 -5.67 -17.16 8.38
C ARG A 588 -6.46 -15.88 8.07
N VAL A 589 -6.48 -15.44 6.80
CA VAL A 589 -7.31 -14.31 6.36
C VAL A 589 -8.79 -14.63 6.43
N GLU A 590 -9.22 -15.77 5.87
CA GLU A 590 -10.61 -16.20 5.82
C GLU A 590 -11.25 -16.27 7.21
N ALA A 591 -10.56 -16.89 8.18
CA ALA A 591 -11.02 -16.97 9.56
C ALA A 591 -11.21 -15.58 10.22
N GLN A 592 -10.36 -14.60 9.89
CA GLN A 592 -10.48 -13.24 10.43
C GLN A 592 -11.56 -12.40 9.71
N LEU A 593 -11.71 -12.57 8.40
CA LEU A 593 -12.82 -11.96 7.65
C LEU A 593 -14.17 -12.52 8.12
N ARG A 594 -14.24 -13.82 8.41
CA ARG A 594 -15.41 -14.48 9.00
C ARG A 594 -15.76 -13.91 10.38
N GLU A 595 -14.78 -13.68 11.25
CA GLU A 595 -15.02 -13.07 12.57
C GLU A 595 -15.46 -11.60 12.48
N LEU A 596 -14.97 -10.83 11.50
CA LEU A 596 -15.48 -9.48 11.20
C LEU A 596 -16.94 -9.54 10.73
N ILE A 597 -17.27 -10.44 9.78
CA ILE A 597 -18.64 -10.62 9.31
C ILE A 597 -19.58 -11.12 10.41
N ARG A 598 -19.14 -12.01 11.30
CA ARG A 598 -19.92 -12.48 12.45
C ARG A 598 -20.28 -11.32 13.40
N LYS A 599 -19.34 -10.43 13.70
CA LYS A 599 -19.59 -9.21 14.48
C LYS A 599 -20.53 -8.25 13.76
N LEU A 600 -20.37 -8.11 12.46
CA LEU A 600 -21.20 -7.22 11.64
C LEU A 600 -22.66 -7.72 11.60
N LYS A 601 -22.89 -9.02 11.44
CA LYS A 601 -24.22 -9.67 11.45
C LYS A 601 -24.93 -9.66 12.83
N GLN A 602 -24.20 -9.34 13.90
CA GLN A 602 -24.74 -9.10 15.24
C GLN A 602 -25.27 -7.67 15.45
N GLN A 603 -24.96 -6.73 14.55
CA GLN A 603 -25.52 -5.38 14.59
C GLN A 603 -27.01 -5.43 14.19
N SER A 604 -27.87 -4.77 14.96
CA SER A 604 -29.33 -4.83 14.81
C SER A 604 -29.84 -4.27 13.47
N ASP A 605 -29.03 -3.46 12.80
CA ASP A 605 -29.30 -2.78 11.54
C ASP A 605 -28.52 -3.36 10.35
N PHE A 606 -27.86 -4.51 10.52
CA PHE A 606 -27.20 -5.19 9.42
C PHE A 606 -28.22 -5.61 8.35
N PRO A 607 -28.04 -5.25 7.06
CA PRO A 607 -28.99 -5.58 6.01
C PRO A 607 -29.11 -7.10 5.83
N ARG A 608 -30.35 -7.58 5.76
CA ARG A 608 -30.69 -8.97 5.42
C ARG A 608 -31.57 -8.96 4.18
N GLU A 609 -31.17 -9.72 3.19
CA GLU A 609 -31.82 -9.85 1.88
C GLU A 609 -32.00 -11.32 1.56
N THR A 610 -33.04 -11.66 0.82
CA THR A 610 -33.28 -13.02 0.33
C THR A 610 -33.17 -13.05 -1.19
N PHE A 611 -32.48 -14.05 -1.73
CA PHE A 611 -32.48 -14.33 -3.16
C PHE A 611 -32.45 -15.83 -3.42
N GLU A 612 -33.53 -16.35 -3.99
CA GLU A 612 -33.63 -17.73 -4.44
C GLU A 612 -32.94 -17.90 -5.79
N GLY A 613 -31.92 -18.76 -5.85
CA GLY A 613 -31.16 -19.01 -7.07
C GLY A 613 -29.98 -19.96 -6.83
N PRO A 614 -29.37 -20.50 -7.90
CA PRO A 614 -28.25 -21.41 -7.77
C PRO A 614 -27.02 -20.67 -7.23
N LYS A 615 -26.25 -21.31 -6.32
CA LYS A 615 -25.09 -20.72 -5.64
C LYS A 615 -24.11 -20.00 -6.58
N HIS A 616 -23.91 -20.50 -7.81
CA HIS A 616 -23.04 -19.88 -8.80
C HIS A 616 -23.57 -18.52 -9.31
N GLU A 617 -24.88 -18.30 -9.37
CA GLU A 617 -25.47 -17.01 -9.75
C GLU A 617 -25.44 -16.04 -8.57
N VAL A 618 -25.72 -16.52 -7.34
CA VAL A 618 -25.56 -15.72 -6.11
C VAL A 618 -24.15 -15.13 -6.02
N LEU A 619 -23.12 -15.98 -6.13
CA LEU A 619 -21.71 -15.56 -6.15
C LEU A 619 -21.43 -14.45 -7.17
N ARG A 620 -21.93 -14.61 -8.42
CA ARG A 620 -21.71 -13.62 -9.48
C ARG A 620 -22.43 -12.31 -9.23
N ARG A 621 -23.65 -12.33 -8.68
CA ARG A 621 -24.41 -11.11 -8.33
C ARG A 621 -23.77 -10.36 -7.16
N CYS A 622 -23.23 -11.07 -6.15
CA CYS A 622 -22.42 -10.47 -5.10
C CYS A 622 -21.13 -9.83 -5.64
N LEU A 623 -20.44 -10.51 -6.55
CA LEU A 623 -19.27 -9.94 -7.25
C LEU A 623 -19.66 -8.71 -8.09
N CYS A 624 -20.77 -8.72 -8.82
CA CYS A 624 -21.25 -7.56 -9.58
C CYS A 624 -21.44 -6.32 -8.68
N ALA A 625 -22.04 -6.47 -7.49
CA ALA A 625 -22.26 -5.36 -6.56
C ALA A 625 -20.97 -4.63 -6.16
N GLY A 626 -19.84 -5.34 -6.03
CA GLY A 626 -18.54 -4.73 -5.76
C GLY A 626 -17.75 -4.33 -7.01
N TYR A 627 -17.80 -5.13 -8.07
CA TYR A 627 -16.94 -5.01 -9.26
C TYR A 627 -17.61 -4.37 -10.48
N PHE A 628 -18.82 -3.80 -10.37
CA PHE A 628 -19.49 -3.15 -11.52
C PHE A 628 -18.68 -1.99 -12.14
N LYS A 629 -17.74 -1.38 -11.40
CA LYS A 629 -16.80 -0.40 -11.98
C LYS A 629 -15.70 -1.04 -12.86
N ASN A 630 -15.39 -2.31 -12.63
CA ASN A 630 -14.44 -3.13 -13.40
C ASN A 630 -15.21 -4.02 -14.40
N VAL A 631 -16.28 -3.51 -15.01
CA VAL A 631 -17.08 -4.24 -16.01
C VAL A 631 -16.67 -3.86 -17.43
N ALA A 632 -16.59 -4.86 -18.31
CA ALA A 632 -16.30 -4.67 -19.73
C ALA A 632 -17.24 -5.50 -20.60
N ARG A 633 -17.64 -4.93 -21.74
CA ARG A 633 -18.48 -5.57 -22.77
C ARG A 633 -17.62 -5.99 -23.96
N ARG A 634 -17.86 -7.16 -24.54
CA ARG A 634 -17.18 -7.60 -25.76
C ARG A 634 -17.52 -6.66 -26.92
N SER A 635 -16.48 -6.23 -27.63
CA SER A 635 -16.55 -5.49 -28.88
C SER A 635 -16.26 -6.47 -30.03
N VAL A 636 -15.27 -6.19 -30.88
CA VAL A 636 -14.88 -7.05 -32.01
C VAL A 636 -13.84 -8.10 -31.60
N GLY A 637 -14.06 -9.36 -32.01
CA GLY A 637 -13.14 -10.47 -31.79
C GLY A 637 -12.89 -10.79 -30.32
N ARG A 638 -11.62 -10.97 -29.93
CA ARG A 638 -11.18 -11.24 -28.54
C ARG A 638 -10.92 -9.94 -27.75
N THR A 639 -11.71 -8.88 -27.98
CA THR A 639 -11.52 -7.55 -27.38
C THR A 639 -12.77 -7.11 -26.61
N PHE A 640 -12.59 -6.57 -25.41
CA PHE A 640 -13.64 -6.00 -24.59
C PHE A 640 -13.37 -4.50 -24.37
N CYS A 641 -14.40 -3.70 -24.12
CA CYS A 641 -14.30 -2.28 -23.78
C CYS A 641 -14.86 -2.03 -22.38
N THR A 642 -14.16 -1.25 -21.55
CA THR A 642 -14.61 -0.88 -20.20
C THR A 642 -15.83 0.03 -20.23
N MET A 643 -16.74 -0.15 -19.27
CA MET A 643 -17.97 0.65 -19.15
C MET A 643 -17.85 1.82 -18.16
N ASP A 644 -16.62 2.21 -17.81
CA ASP A 644 -16.24 3.29 -16.89
C ASP A 644 -16.46 4.71 -17.44
N GLY A 645 -17.21 4.82 -18.54
CA GLY A 645 -17.39 6.04 -19.34
C GLY A 645 -16.25 6.34 -20.30
N ARG A 646 -15.20 5.50 -20.38
CA ARG A 646 -14.02 5.76 -21.23
C ARG A 646 -13.86 4.79 -22.39
N GLY A 647 -14.46 3.59 -22.32
CA GLY A 647 -14.45 2.62 -23.42
C GLY A 647 -13.09 1.96 -23.67
N SER A 648 -12.18 1.99 -22.70
CA SER A 648 -10.80 1.52 -22.86
C SER A 648 -10.75 0.05 -23.29
N PRO A 649 -9.99 -0.31 -24.33
CA PRO A 649 -9.91 -1.69 -24.81
C PRO A 649 -9.08 -2.56 -23.86
N VAL A 650 -9.59 -3.75 -23.54
CA VAL A 650 -8.95 -4.76 -22.70
C VAL A 650 -9.11 -6.16 -23.31
N HIS A 651 -8.14 -7.03 -23.03
CA HIS A 651 -8.16 -8.44 -23.43
C HIS A 651 -8.12 -9.35 -22.19
N ILE A 652 -8.60 -10.58 -22.30
CA ILE A 652 -8.43 -11.57 -21.22
C ILE A 652 -6.96 -12.04 -21.22
N HIS A 653 -6.34 -12.06 -20.03
CA HIS A 653 -4.94 -12.48 -19.89
C HIS A 653 -4.77 -13.99 -20.11
N PRO A 654 -3.68 -14.46 -20.75
CA PRO A 654 -3.43 -15.89 -20.97
C PRO A 654 -3.30 -16.77 -19.71
N SER A 655 -3.29 -16.18 -18.50
CA SER A 655 -3.36 -16.93 -17.24
C SER A 655 -4.78 -17.22 -16.75
N SER A 656 -5.82 -16.74 -17.45
CA SER A 656 -7.23 -16.96 -17.11
C SER A 656 -7.72 -18.29 -17.70
N ALA A 657 -8.60 -19.00 -17.00
CA ALA A 657 -9.29 -20.16 -17.55
C ALA A 657 -10.20 -19.78 -18.74
N LEU A 658 -10.55 -18.51 -18.88
CA LEU A 658 -11.39 -17.97 -19.96
C LEU A 658 -10.61 -17.53 -21.20
N HIS A 659 -9.28 -17.67 -21.22
CA HIS A 659 -8.52 -17.43 -22.45
C HIS A 659 -8.95 -18.40 -23.55
N GLU A 660 -8.92 -17.94 -24.80
CA GLU A 660 -9.44 -18.64 -26.00
C GLU A 660 -10.96 -18.85 -26.04
N GLN A 661 -11.66 -18.67 -24.92
CA GLN A 661 -13.11 -18.73 -24.83
C GLN A 661 -13.77 -17.36 -25.10
N GLU A 662 -13.00 -16.31 -25.41
CA GLU A 662 -13.48 -14.91 -25.33
C GLU A 662 -14.66 -14.62 -26.25
N THR A 663 -14.76 -15.30 -27.40
CA THR A 663 -15.85 -15.14 -28.37
C THR A 663 -17.21 -15.60 -27.84
N LYS A 664 -17.24 -16.49 -26.84
CA LYS A 664 -18.45 -17.00 -26.18
C LYS A 664 -18.95 -16.07 -25.05
N LEU A 665 -18.22 -15.02 -24.74
CA LEU A 665 -18.52 -14.10 -23.65
C LEU A 665 -19.06 -12.78 -24.21
N GLU A 666 -20.01 -12.15 -23.52
CA GLU A 666 -20.51 -10.81 -23.89
C GLU A 666 -20.18 -9.74 -22.85
N TRP A 667 -20.28 -10.09 -21.57
CA TRP A 667 -20.02 -9.19 -20.46
C TRP A 667 -19.13 -9.89 -19.42
N ILE A 668 -18.12 -9.19 -18.94
CA ILE A 668 -17.17 -9.68 -17.93
C ILE A 668 -16.95 -8.65 -16.84
N ILE A 669 -16.64 -9.12 -15.63
CA ILE A 669 -15.98 -8.34 -14.58
C ILE A 669 -14.58 -8.93 -14.34
N PHE A 670 -13.65 -8.09 -13.88
CA PHE A 670 -12.27 -8.48 -13.61
C PHE A 670 -11.73 -7.88 -12.30
N HIS A 671 -10.79 -8.56 -11.65
CA HIS A 671 -10.19 -8.07 -10.41
C HIS A 671 -9.17 -6.96 -10.66
N GLU A 672 -8.19 -7.24 -11.53
CA GLU A 672 -7.01 -6.40 -11.75
C GLU A 672 -6.69 -6.27 -13.25
N VAL A 673 -5.78 -5.36 -13.58
CA VAL A 673 -5.31 -5.15 -14.96
C VAL A 673 -3.78 -5.13 -14.99
N LEU A 674 -3.21 -5.88 -15.93
CA LEU A 674 -1.79 -5.84 -16.28
C LEU A 674 -1.63 -5.09 -17.61
N VAL A 675 -0.73 -4.10 -17.64
CA VAL A 675 -0.38 -3.39 -18.88
C VAL A 675 0.99 -3.88 -19.35
N THR A 676 1.05 -4.36 -20.58
CA THR A 676 2.29 -4.70 -21.30
C THR A 676 2.23 -4.05 -22.69
N THR A 677 2.43 -4.80 -23.78
CA THR A 677 2.12 -4.36 -25.15
C THR A 677 0.62 -4.14 -25.38
N LYS A 678 -0.22 -4.74 -24.52
CA LYS A 678 -1.68 -4.56 -24.49
C LYS A 678 -2.17 -4.47 -23.04
N VAL A 679 -3.42 -4.04 -22.87
CA VAL A 679 -4.10 -4.00 -21.58
C VAL A 679 -4.82 -5.34 -21.34
N TYR A 680 -4.43 -6.06 -20.30
CA TYR A 680 -4.92 -7.40 -19.99
C TYR A 680 -5.65 -7.45 -18.65
N ALA A 681 -6.92 -7.84 -18.68
CA ALA A 681 -7.72 -8.14 -17.50
C ALA A 681 -7.33 -9.50 -16.92
N ARG A 682 -7.13 -9.58 -15.59
CA ARG A 682 -6.83 -10.83 -14.87
C ARG A 682 -7.89 -11.10 -13.79
N ILE A 683 -8.08 -12.40 -13.52
CA ILE A 683 -9.11 -12.96 -12.63
C ILE A 683 -10.49 -12.49 -13.09
N VAL A 684 -11.02 -13.19 -14.09
CA VAL A 684 -12.20 -12.80 -14.87
C VAL A 684 -13.41 -13.66 -14.49
N CYS A 685 -14.57 -13.02 -14.37
CA CYS A 685 -15.88 -13.68 -14.22
C CYS A 685 -16.84 -13.19 -15.32
N PRO A 686 -17.52 -14.08 -16.04
CA PRO A 686 -18.53 -13.71 -17.03
C PRO A 686 -19.87 -13.46 -16.34
N ILE A 687 -20.55 -12.39 -16.75
CA ILE A 687 -21.78 -11.90 -16.13
C ILE A 687 -22.91 -11.74 -17.15
N ARG A 688 -24.14 -11.57 -16.66
CA ARG A 688 -25.27 -11.10 -17.48
C ARG A 688 -25.44 -9.59 -17.33
N TYR A 689 -25.95 -8.93 -18.36
CA TYR A 689 -26.15 -7.47 -18.37
C TYR A 689 -27.14 -7.03 -17.28
N GLU A 690 -28.17 -7.82 -17.03
CA GLU A 690 -29.26 -7.57 -16.09
C GLU A 690 -28.77 -7.47 -14.64
N TRP A 691 -27.61 -8.06 -14.31
CA TRP A 691 -27.01 -7.99 -12.98
C TRP A 691 -26.24 -6.68 -12.73
N VAL A 692 -25.95 -5.90 -13.77
CA VAL A 692 -25.22 -4.61 -13.68
C VAL A 692 -25.98 -3.42 -14.27
N ARG A 693 -27.03 -3.65 -15.08
CA ARG A 693 -27.85 -2.64 -15.76
C ARG A 693 -28.21 -1.46 -14.85
N ASP A 694 -28.69 -1.75 -13.65
CA ASP A 694 -29.20 -0.75 -12.70
C ASP A 694 -28.07 -0.07 -11.88
N LEU A 695 -26.83 -0.55 -12.01
CA LEU A 695 -25.62 0.03 -11.43
C LEU A 695 -24.82 0.89 -12.42
N LEU A 696 -24.90 0.60 -13.73
CA LEU A 696 -24.18 1.33 -14.78
C LEU A 696 -24.45 2.85 -14.83
N PRO A 697 -25.67 3.37 -14.53
CA PRO A 697 -25.90 4.82 -14.40
C PRO A 697 -25.03 5.48 -13.33
N LYS A 698 -24.75 4.79 -12.21
CA LYS A 698 -23.83 5.29 -11.15
C LYS A 698 -22.40 5.51 -11.65
N LEU A 699 -22.00 4.98 -12.81
CA LEU A 699 -20.68 5.26 -13.38
C LEU A 699 -20.59 6.68 -14.00
N HIS A 700 -21.72 7.26 -14.36
CA HIS A 700 -21.82 8.45 -15.22
C HIS A 700 -22.47 9.68 -14.54
N GLU A 701 -23.44 9.47 -13.63
CA GLU A 701 -24.36 10.53 -13.16
C GLU A 701 -23.92 11.35 -11.92
N PHE A 702 -22.73 11.97 -11.90
CA PHE A 702 -22.43 13.00 -10.86
C PHE A 702 -21.20 13.88 -11.13
N ASN A 703 -21.21 15.07 -10.50
CA ASN A 703 -20.04 15.93 -10.32
C ASN A 703 -19.26 15.52 -9.06
N ALA A 704 -17.97 15.19 -9.20
CA ALA A 704 -17.14 14.75 -8.08
C ALA A 704 -16.85 15.86 -7.04
N HIS A 705 -16.90 17.15 -7.43
CA HIS A 705 -16.68 18.25 -6.49
C HIS A 705 -17.76 18.31 -5.40
N ASP A 706 -19.01 17.89 -5.66
CA ASP A 706 -20.07 17.86 -4.65
C ASP A 706 -19.79 16.86 -3.51
N LEU A 707 -19.04 15.78 -3.80
CA LEU A 707 -18.61 14.76 -2.83
C LEU A 707 -17.45 15.23 -1.94
N SER A 708 -16.76 16.32 -2.32
CA SER A 708 -15.71 16.93 -1.49
C SER A 708 -16.26 17.51 -0.18
N SER A 709 -17.57 17.76 -0.09
CA SER A 709 -18.26 18.61 0.91
C SER A 709 -17.84 20.10 0.92
N VAL A 710 -16.67 20.45 0.36
CA VAL A 710 -16.18 21.83 0.20
C VAL A 710 -17.07 22.61 -0.76
N ALA A 711 -17.39 22.04 -1.93
CA ALA A 711 -18.22 22.70 -2.93
C ALA A 711 -19.59 23.14 -2.37
N ARG A 712 -20.22 22.32 -1.52
CA ARG A 712 -21.49 22.69 -0.85
C ARG A 712 -21.32 23.74 0.25
N ARG A 713 -20.14 23.86 0.88
CA ARG A 713 -19.84 24.97 1.80
C ARG A 713 -19.57 26.26 1.05
N GLU A 714 -18.76 26.24 0.01
CA GLU A 714 -18.45 27.44 -0.79
C GLU A 714 -19.67 27.90 -1.58
N VAL A 715 -20.48 27.00 -2.15
CA VAL A 715 -21.79 27.35 -2.73
C VAL A 715 -22.77 27.83 -1.65
N ARG A 716 -22.77 27.29 -0.42
CA ARG A 716 -23.58 27.87 0.67
C ARG A 716 -23.08 29.23 1.12
N GLU A 717 -21.78 29.45 1.21
CA GLU A 717 -21.19 30.74 1.60
C GLU A 717 -21.37 31.78 0.51
N ASP A 718 -21.15 31.44 -0.76
CA ASP A 718 -21.41 32.36 -1.87
C ASP A 718 -22.90 32.56 -2.12
N ALA A 719 -23.76 31.55 -1.90
CA ALA A 719 -25.21 31.79 -1.86
C ALA A 719 -25.58 32.69 -0.66
N ARG A 720 -24.97 32.52 0.51
CA ARG A 720 -25.21 33.33 1.71
C ARG A 720 -24.60 34.74 1.60
N ARG A 721 -23.51 34.92 0.84
CA ARG A 721 -22.90 36.22 0.47
C ARG A 721 -23.69 36.91 -0.62
N ARG A 722 -24.21 36.17 -1.63
CA ARG A 722 -25.17 36.71 -2.62
C ARG A 722 -26.51 37.04 -1.99
N TRP A 723 -26.94 36.27 -0.98
CA TRP A 723 -28.14 36.54 -0.20
C TRP A 723 -27.92 37.73 0.73
N THR A 724 -26.88 37.77 1.57
CA THR A 724 -26.57 38.95 2.39
C THR A 724 -26.20 40.18 1.58
N ASN A 725 -25.58 40.08 0.39
CA ASN A 725 -25.44 41.24 -0.49
C ASN A 725 -26.78 41.68 -1.10
N LYS A 726 -27.71 40.76 -1.42
CA LYS A 726 -29.09 41.13 -1.76
C LYS A 726 -29.81 41.77 -0.58
N GLU A 727 -29.67 41.22 0.62
CA GLU A 727 -30.26 41.72 1.87
C GLU A 727 -29.71 43.11 2.20
N ASN A 728 -28.39 43.31 2.12
CA ASN A 728 -27.72 44.59 2.34
C ASN A 728 -28.08 45.61 1.25
N VAL A 729 -28.15 45.21 -0.03
CA VAL A 729 -28.62 46.11 -1.12
C VAL A 729 -30.11 46.44 -0.96
N LYS A 730 -30.91 45.51 -0.42
CA LYS A 730 -32.34 45.74 -0.12
C LYS A 730 -32.49 46.66 1.09
N GLN A 731 -31.74 46.45 2.18
CA GLN A 731 -31.69 47.33 3.35
C GLN A 731 -31.11 48.72 3.01
N LEU A 732 -30.14 48.81 2.10
CA LEU A 732 -29.68 50.08 1.53
C LEU A 732 -30.79 50.77 0.74
N LYS A 733 -31.53 50.05 -0.12
CA LYS A 733 -32.69 50.61 -0.84
C LYS A 733 -33.82 51.02 0.11
N ASP A 734 -34.13 50.24 1.13
CA ASP A 734 -35.21 50.49 2.10
C ASP A 734 -34.82 51.61 3.08
N GLY A 735 -33.53 51.72 3.44
CA GLY A 735 -32.96 52.81 4.24
C GLY A 735 -32.93 54.13 3.45
N ILE A 736 -32.42 54.10 2.22
CA ILE A 736 -32.49 55.25 1.28
C ILE A 736 -33.96 55.65 1.06
N SER A 737 -34.87 54.69 0.87
CA SER A 737 -36.30 54.96 0.72
C SER A 737 -36.88 55.67 1.95
N LYS A 738 -36.56 55.22 3.17
CA LYS A 738 -37.02 55.88 4.42
C LYS A 738 -36.44 57.28 4.64
N ASP A 739 -35.17 57.50 4.33
CA ASP A 739 -34.57 58.85 4.45
C ASP A 739 -34.98 59.79 3.32
N VAL A 740 -35.27 59.28 2.12
CA VAL A 740 -35.88 60.05 1.04
C VAL A 740 -37.33 60.40 1.40
N LEU A 741 -38.13 59.47 1.95
CA LEU A 741 -39.48 59.77 2.46
C LEU A 741 -39.44 60.85 3.55
N LYS A 742 -38.55 60.74 4.55
CA LYS A 742 -38.40 61.77 5.60
C LYS A 742 -37.93 63.12 5.06
N LYS A 743 -37.14 63.15 3.97
CA LYS A 743 -36.73 64.40 3.29
C LYS A 743 -37.82 64.97 2.37
N MET A 744 -38.70 64.14 1.81
CA MET A 744 -39.87 64.56 1.03
C MET A 744 -40.99 65.11 1.92
N GLN A 745 -41.30 64.43 3.04
CA GLN A 745 -42.30 64.88 4.01
C GLN A 745 -41.95 66.22 4.70
N ARG A 746 -40.69 66.68 4.62
CA ARG A 746 -40.25 68.01 5.08
C ARG A 746 -40.20 69.09 3.98
N ARG A 747 -40.80 68.85 2.81
CA ARG A 747 -40.83 69.84 1.70
C ARG A 747 -42.22 70.24 1.22
N ASN A 748 -43.25 69.47 1.55
CA ASN A 748 -44.64 69.70 1.12
C ASN A 748 -45.52 70.23 2.26
N ASP A 749 -45.09 71.32 2.92
CA ASP A 749 -46.05 72.19 3.61
C ASP A 749 -46.80 73.02 2.55
N ASP A 750 -48.13 73.14 2.63
CA ASP A 750 -48.93 73.87 1.63
C ASP A 750 -48.48 75.32 1.41
N LYS A 751 -47.84 75.92 2.41
CA LYS A 751 -47.22 77.25 2.32
C LYS A 751 -46.11 77.32 1.26
N SER A 752 -45.28 76.27 1.11
CA SER A 752 -44.23 76.24 0.08
C SER A 752 -44.82 76.13 -1.33
N ILE A 753 -45.95 75.44 -1.46
CA ILE A 753 -46.69 75.24 -2.72
C ILE A 753 -47.41 76.54 -3.12
N SER A 754 -48.01 77.25 -2.16
CA SER A 754 -48.65 78.56 -2.37
C SER A 754 -47.63 79.62 -2.82
N ASP A 755 -46.50 79.73 -2.10
CA ASP A 755 -45.38 80.60 -2.45
C ASP A 755 -44.83 80.33 -3.86
N ALA A 756 -44.69 79.06 -4.24
CA ALA A 756 -44.24 78.67 -5.58
C ALA A 756 -45.26 79.07 -6.67
N ARG A 757 -46.56 78.99 -6.37
CA ARG A 757 -47.64 79.44 -7.27
C ARG A 757 -47.64 80.95 -7.46
N ALA A 758 -47.43 81.73 -6.39
CA ALA A 758 -47.31 83.19 -6.46
C ALA A 758 -46.13 83.61 -7.35
N ARG A 759 -44.94 83.07 -7.08
CA ARG A 759 -43.72 83.34 -7.88
C ARG A 759 -43.82 82.88 -9.34
N PHE A 760 -44.67 81.90 -9.65
CA PHE A 760 -44.96 81.50 -11.03
C PHE A 760 -45.90 82.49 -11.74
N LEU A 761 -46.90 83.02 -11.03
CA LEU A 761 -47.81 84.04 -11.57
C LEU A 761 -47.09 85.37 -11.82
N GLU A 762 -46.23 85.84 -10.91
CA GLU A 762 -45.35 87.01 -11.11
C GLU A 762 -44.52 86.87 -12.39
N ARG A 763 -43.79 85.75 -12.54
CA ARG A 763 -42.95 85.49 -13.73
C ARG A 763 -43.77 85.38 -15.02
N LYS A 764 -45.03 84.95 -14.93
CA LYS A 764 -45.94 84.92 -16.08
C LYS A 764 -46.40 86.33 -16.45
N GLN A 765 -46.72 87.19 -15.48
CA GLN A 765 -47.07 88.59 -15.71
C GLN A 765 -45.91 89.38 -16.30
N GLN A 766 -44.70 89.28 -15.71
CA GLN A 766 -43.48 89.89 -16.23
C GLN A 766 -43.24 89.49 -17.69
N ARG A 767 -43.28 88.20 -18.02
CA ARG A 767 -43.12 87.72 -19.40
C ARG A 767 -44.18 88.22 -20.39
N THR A 768 -45.41 88.47 -19.96
CA THR A 768 -46.41 89.13 -20.82
C THR A 768 -46.16 90.62 -21.00
N GLN A 769 -45.49 91.27 -20.05
CA GLN A 769 -45.14 92.69 -20.09
C GLN A 769 -43.90 92.93 -20.98
N ASP A 770 -42.87 92.10 -20.83
CA ASP A 770 -41.70 92.05 -21.72
C ASP A 770 -42.11 91.85 -23.20
N HIS A 771 -43.13 91.02 -23.45
CA HIS A 771 -43.72 90.79 -24.78
C HIS A 771 -44.66 91.90 -25.28
N SER A 772 -45.11 92.85 -24.44
CA SER A 772 -45.80 94.05 -24.93
C SER A 772 -44.84 95.16 -25.32
N ASP A 773 -43.72 95.32 -24.61
CA ASP A 773 -42.75 96.38 -24.89
C ASP A 773 -41.80 96.01 -26.05
N THR A 774 -41.37 94.74 -26.17
CA THR A 774 -40.65 94.27 -27.38
C THR A 774 -41.47 94.30 -28.67
N ARG A 775 -42.76 94.66 -28.62
CA ARG A 775 -43.60 94.95 -29.80
C ARG A 775 -43.73 96.44 -30.16
N LYS A 776 -43.04 97.34 -29.45
CA LYS A 776 -43.01 98.78 -29.74
C LYS A 776 -41.70 99.28 -30.36
N GLU A 777 -40.62 98.49 -30.32
CA GLU A 777 -39.29 98.91 -30.83
C GLU A 777 -38.90 98.24 -32.18
N THR A 778 -39.81 97.49 -32.79
CA THR A 778 -39.67 96.98 -34.18
C THR A 778 -40.95 97.22 -34.98
N GLY A 779 -41.28 98.49 -35.21
CA GLY A 779 -42.35 98.96 -36.09
C GLY A 779 -41.85 100.17 -36.88
#